data_AF-A0A1M3FYW7-F1
#
_entry.id   AF-A0A1M3FYW7-F1
#
_cell.length_a   1.000
_cell.length_b   1.000
_cell.length_c   1.000
_cell.angle_alpha   90.00
_cell.angle_beta   90.00
_cell.angle_gamma   90.00
#
_symmetry.space_group_name_H-M   'P 1'
#
loop_
_entity.id
_entity.type
_entity.pdbx_description
1 polymer ?
#
loop_
_entity_poly.entity_id
_entity_poly.type
_entity_poly.pdbx_seq_one_letter_code
_entity_poly.pdbx_strand_id
1 'polypeptide(L)'
;MSSEEFQISDATNLSLNEWQKHAIAHFTTLSNSKKEKKLPVFALEHCFSNVHIELITNLLIKDFVKNGFNRSYWLLWVIYSTEIGYTYTGEEYWQSFKERIQNWDQKNREDIRWSFKEFTRRFEGLRPTGAWANQFSIIALPITHAILPRDLQSHFASLLFFCRYKLRQISFANPENIGKLLNANSFVSNSSRFQNFLQQEELVGRIALSLLDTNAAVPSFELIHEQTLKRIVNDLELKRNAKEWVRETRKEITPKILGTVSSFANQSSSQVEAKELAPQRDLLLKPKLKLYQTEKKKWSVIIEIPQITDSSDYPELGQLLKRTRFQLAGVQGNWHPAESLLYGSLKKRFTKWPDTTRLIKFEQQHFLLEKLLEEKFTLTKEPWLFRINADGTASEIEGKFLRPGRKYIAIYNDQNQIPAELQHEVSIDCSNISAREILVPKVVSDDLEATYKSLGFEVFKTLSIWPAGLYPRGWDGEGTSEWLTTESPCFGIIHDYDVNEIQVKIASETITIQPKRAGEATFIKIAPLPPGQHFLSIKPKSRIVSASEGLHRLDVREPVIWTPGSILYNGLTAILDPNDDNFDSFFHGKTNLKLNAPLNSIVSIKIEFFLGTDIIETYNSQPINLPFNDEKLKIIRSQIEKRENYGIAEKARLTVSCEDIGKREFILTRNVKPFRWVNLSKGDNKSIRLIDEIDSSEEKDTFFYDILKPDTPISLSEKDFSGTTDVKNYNGLFWAKKQNYEHGIILSDSATRAKDLKFLSISPKLNPSIDFDLLSFLKIIQAWYNAQSTSFITQIHLAKVISVLVGKLYGELCGALWAQHEADFITPSNFNNDAWEALSDQIINRSMSNVLRYRMINNEKSKLNYTEEVEWFVNAAKRCQLTEKRSLALSSIKFASDPLSFIASPEELNSLARQIKESPDILRASRMFVLGVSKLSEPFKDFALLSPGGVK
;
A
#
# COMPACT_ATOMS: atom_id res chain seq x y z
N MET A 1 -16.21 49.35 4.72
CA MET A 1 -15.94 49.72 6.13
C MET A 1 -15.04 48.65 6.71
N SER A 2 -13.88 49.07 7.18
CA SER A 2 -12.72 48.29 7.57
C SER A 2 -13.02 47.29 8.69
N SER A 3 -12.50 46.07 8.53
CA SER A 3 -12.34 45.06 9.56
C SER A 3 -11.42 45.59 10.67
N GLU A 4 -12.01 46.18 11.70
CA GLU A 4 -11.30 46.54 12.94
C GLU A 4 -10.84 45.26 13.65
N GLU A 5 -9.54 45.18 13.90
CA GLU A 5 -8.94 44.17 14.76
C GLU A 5 -9.55 44.26 16.16
N PHE A 6 -10.16 43.16 16.60
CA PHE A 6 -10.68 43.01 17.96
C PHE A 6 -9.47 43.02 18.94
N GLN A 7 -9.16 44.19 19.52
CA GLN A 7 -8.01 44.37 20.41
C GLN A 7 -8.20 43.59 21.72
N ILE A 8 -7.10 42.96 22.17
CA ILE A 8 -7.04 42.04 23.33
C ILE A 8 -7.44 42.72 24.65
N SER A 9 -7.33 44.05 24.76
CA SER A 9 -7.62 44.80 25.99
C SER A 9 -9.11 44.90 26.35
N ASP A 10 -10.01 44.80 25.38
CA ASP A 10 -11.48 44.91 25.61
C ASP A 10 -12.16 43.53 25.81
N ALA A 11 -11.42 42.44 25.60
CA ALA A 11 -11.98 41.08 25.50
C ALA A 11 -12.09 40.32 26.84
N THR A 12 -11.44 40.77 27.91
CA THR A 12 -11.32 39.97 29.16
C THR A 12 -12.61 39.92 30.01
N ASN A 13 -13.64 40.73 29.70
CA ASN A 13 -14.90 40.83 30.46
C ASN A 13 -16.17 40.48 29.67
N LEU A 14 -16.05 39.97 28.43
CA LEU A 14 -17.21 39.66 27.60
C LEU A 14 -17.94 38.38 28.06
N SER A 15 -19.27 38.44 28.06
CA SER A 15 -20.16 37.32 28.36
C SER A 15 -20.29 36.34 27.19
N LEU A 16 -20.70 35.09 27.46
CA LEU A 16 -20.94 34.08 26.41
C LEU A 16 -21.95 34.54 25.33
N ASN A 17 -22.94 35.36 25.72
CA ASN A 17 -23.92 35.92 24.78
C ASN A 17 -23.27 36.89 23.78
N GLU A 18 -22.31 37.69 24.22
CA GLU A 18 -21.60 38.65 23.36
C GLU A 18 -20.65 37.90 22.41
N TRP A 19 -19.91 36.91 22.92
CA TRP A 19 -19.08 36.04 22.07
C TRP A 19 -19.88 35.31 20.98
N GLN A 20 -21.04 34.75 21.32
CA GLN A 20 -21.96 34.11 20.37
C GLN A 20 -22.42 35.11 19.30
N LYS A 21 -22.79 36.35 19.69
CA LYS A 21 -23.20 37.41 18.74
C LYS A 21 -22.08 37.79 17.79
N HIS A 22 -20.85 37.96 18.27
CA HIS A 22 -19.69 38.24 17.43
C HIS A 22 -19.42 37.11 16.42
N ALA A 23 -19.49 35.85 16.87
CA ALA A 23 -19.35 34.70 15.99
C ALA A 23 -20.43 34.68 14.89
N ILE A 24 -21.70 34.93 15.24
CA ILE A 24 -22.81 34.96 14.27
C ILE A 24 -22.59 36.07 13.23
N ALA A 25 -22.20 37.28 13.65
CA ALA A 25 -21.97 38.40 12.75
C ALA A 25 -20.84 38.11 11.74
N HIS A 26 -19.74 37.52 12.22
CA HIS A 26 -18.61 37.10 11.39
C HIS A 26 -19.03 36.03 10.37
N PHE A 27 -19.62 34.93 10.81
CA PHE A 27 -20.02 33.84 9.91
C PHE A 27 -21.13 34.24 8.92
N THR A 28 -22.00 35.18 9.28
CA THR A 28 -22.99 35.74 8.34
C THR A 28 -22.28 36.51 7.22
N THR A 29 -21.30 37.35 7.57
CA THR A 29 -20.51 38.11 6.60
C THR A 29 -19.70 37.19 5.69
N LEU A 30 -19.06 36.17 6.27
CA LEU A 30 -18.27 35.17 5.54
C LEU A 30 -19.13 34.29 4.62
N SER A 31 -20.31 33.87 5.08
CA SER A 31 -21.23 33.07 4.28
C SER A 31 -21.75 33.86 3.08
N ASN A 32 -22.10 35.14 3.26
CA ASN A 32 -22.56 35.99 2.16
C ASN A 32 -21.49 36.19 1.09
N SER A 33 -20.22 36.43 1.48
CA SER A 33 -19.14 36.61 0.49
C SER A 33 -18.81 35.34 -0.28
N LYS A 34 -18.94 34.17 0.35
CA LYS A 34 -18.67 32.86 -0.28
C LYS A 34 -19.83 32.33 -1.12
N LYS A 35 -21.07 32.69 -0.78
CA LYS A 35 -22.29 32.26 -1.46
C LYS A 35 -22.34 32.72 -2.91
N GLU A 36 -21.89 33.94 -3.21
CA GLU A 36 -21.79 34.48 -4.57
C GLU A 36 -20.91 33.61 -5.50
N LYS A 37 -20.00 32.82 -4.91
CA LYS A 37 -18.99 32.01 -5.60
C LYS A 37 -19.20 30.50 -5.42
N LYS A 38 -20.32 30.10 -4.80
CA LYS A 38 -20.64 28.70 -4.46
C LYS A 38 -19.53 28.01 -3.64
N LEU A 39 -18.94 28.72 -2.69
CA LEU A 39 -17.88 28.21 -1.83
C LEU A 39 -18.42 27.82 -0.45
N PRO A 40 -17.97 26.70 0.15
CA PRO A 40 -18.42 26.29 1.48
C PRO A 40 -17.72 27.08 2.60
N VAL A 41 -18.40 27.18 3.74
CA VAL A 41 -17.86 27.77 4.98
C VAL A 41 -17.34 26.67 5.93
N PHE A 42 -16.19 26.90 6.54
CA PHE A 42 -15.61 26.01 7.55
C PHE A 42 -15.66 26.65 8.93
N ALA A 43 -15.92 25.85 9.99
CA ALA A 43 -16.01 26.42 11.34
C ALA A 43 -14.65 26.89 11.88
N LEU A 44 -13.52 26.38 11.36
CA LEU A 44 -12.17 26.89 11.68
C LEU A 44 -11.93 28.31 11.13
N GLU A 45 -12.84 28.86 10.33
CA GLU A 45 -12.77 30.22 9.79
C GLU A 45 -13.33 31.29 10.75
N HIS A 46 -13.39 31.00 12.04
CA HIS A 46 -13.79 31.98 13.05
C HIS A 46 -12.77 33.11 13.22
N CYS A 47 -13.21 34.23 13.83
CA CYS A 47 -12.40 35.44 14.04
C CYS A 47 -11.59 35.46 15.36
N PHE A 48 -11.69 34.41 16.18
CA PHE A 48 -11.07 34.36 17.50
C PHE A 48 -9.59 33.94 17.49
N SER A 49 -8.78 34.59 18.32
CA SER A 49 -7.38 34.22 18.60
C SER A 49 -7.29 33.03 19.56
N ASN A 50 -6.12 32.40 19.69
CA ASN A 50 -5.92 31.30 20.65
C ASN A 50 -6.26 31.70 22.10
N VAL A 51 -5.94 32.95 22.49
CA VAL A 51 -6.28 33.49 23.82
C VAL A 51 -7.78 33.64 24.00
N HIS A 52 -8.48 34.15 22.98
CA HIS A 52 -9.95 34.24 23.00
C HIS A 52 -10.61 32.86 23.09
N ILE A 53 -10.09 31.86 22.36
CA ILE A 53 -10.57 30.48 22.44
C ILE A 53 -10.41 29.90 23.84
N GLU A 54 -9.30 30.15 24.52
CA GLU A 54 -9.07 29.69 25.90
C GLU A 54 -10.05 30.35 26.89
N LEU A 55 -10.30 31.65 26.75
CA LEU A 55 -11.29 32.37 27.57
C LEU A 55 -12.71 31.85 27.34
N ILE A 56 -13.13 31.72 26.07
CA ILE A 56 -14.44 31.17 25.69
C ILE A 56 -14.58 29.74 26.23
N THR A 57 -13.54 28.93 26.11
CA THR A 57 -13.51 27.56 26.65
C THR A 57 -13.77 27.55 28.15
N ASN A 58 -13.03 28.37 28.91
CA ASN A 58 -13.20 28.44 30.36
C ASN A 58 -14.61 28.91 30.77
N LEU A 59 -15.20 29.84 30.02
CA LEU A 59 -16.57 30.30 30.26
C LEU A 59 -17.61 29.23 29.91
N LEU A 60 -17.47 28.54 28.77
CA LEU A 60 -18.35 27.44 28.36
C LEU A 60 -18.32 26.30 29.37
N ILE A 61 -17.13 25.93 29.87
CA ILE A 61 -16.99 24.88 30.89
C ILE A 61 -17.67 25.29 32.19
N LYS A 62 -17.47 26.54 32.65
CA LYS A 62 -18.13 27.06 33.86
C LYS A 62 -19.65 27.08 33.75
N ASP A 63 -20.19 27.46 32.59
CA ASP A 63 -21.63 27.43 32.34
C ASP A 63 -22.17 26.00 32.27
N PHE A 64 -21.46 25.12 31.55
CA PHE A 64 -21.82 23.70 31.42
C PHE A 64 -21.90 22.99 32.76
N VAL A 65 -20.94 23.21 33.66
CA VAL A 65 -20.94 22.60 35.00
C VAL A 65 -22.16 23.05 35.83
N LYS A 66 -22.66 24.27 35.61
CA LYS A 66 -23.80 24.83 36.36
C LYS A 66 -25.16 24.44 35.75
N ASN A 67 -25.27 24.50 34.43
CA ASN A 67 -26.55 24.50 33.72
C ASN A 67 -26.70 23.35 32.70
N GLY A 68 -25.65 22.53 32.49
CA GLY A 68 -25.61 21.53 31.42
C GLY A 68 -25.42 22.14 30.03
N PHE A 69 -25.65 21.36 28.98
CA PHE A 69 -25.49 21.84 27.61
C PHE A 69 -26.53 22.92 27.25
N ASN A 70 -26.08 24.15 27.07
CA ASN A 70 -26.95 25.26 26.67
C ASN A 70 -26.91 25.49 25.15
N ARG A 71 -28.00 25.15 24.47
CA ARG A 71 -28.16 25.35 23.02
C ARG A 71 -28.14 26.82 22.58
N SER A 72 -28.29 27.77 23.50
CA SER A 72 -28.14 29.21 23.19
C SER A 72 -26.73 29.56 22.73
N TYR A 73 -25.72 28.74 23.11
CA TYR A 73 -24.31 28.91 22.76
C TYR A 73 -23.80 27.93 21.69
N TRP A 74 -24.72 27.40 20.86
CA TRP A 74 -24.42 26.33 19.90
C TRP A 74 -23.25 26.62 18.95
N LEU A 75 -23.07 27.87 18.54
CA LEU A 75 -22.02 28.25 17.60
C LEU A 75 -20.65 28.28 18.27
N LEU A 76 -20.58 28.72 19.53
CA LEU A 76 -19.35 28.62 20.33
C LEU A 76 -18.96 27.17 20.57
N TRP A 77 -19.93 26.28 20.78
CA TRP A 77 -19.69 24.84 20.88
C TRP A 77 -19.18 24.22 19.56
N VAL A 78 -19.67 24.69 18.41
CA VAL A 78 -19.14 24.30 17.08
C VAL A 78 -17.68 24.73 16.91
N ILE A 79 -17.36 25.96 17.30
CA ILE A 79 -15.98 26.48 17.25
C ILE A 79 -15.08 25.67 18.17
N TYR A 80 -15.48 25.48 19.43
CA TYR A 80 -14.75 24.68 20.41
C TYR A 80 -14.47 23.25 19.91
N SER A 81 -15.50 22.60 19.36
CA SER A 81 -15.39 21.24 18.82
C SER A 81 -14.42 21.18 17.63
N THR A 82 -14.47 22.19 16.76
CA THR A 82 -13.60 22.28 15.59
C THR A 82 -12.15 22.56 15.99
N GLU A 83 -11.92 23.38 17.00
CA GLU A 83 -10.60 23.66 17.57
C GLU A 83 -9.95 22.39 18.15
N ILE A 84 -10.73 21.59 18.89
CA ILE A 84 -10.27 20.28 19.34
C ILE A 84 -9.92 19.40 18.13
N GLY A 85 -10.79 19.38 17.11
CA GLY A 85 -10.59 18.61 15.87
C GLY A 85 -9.35 19.04 15.07
N TYR A 86 -8.96 20.31 15.16
CA TYR A 86 -7.75 20.83 14.54
C TYR A 86 -6.48 20.42 15.29
N THR A 87 -6.51 20.42 16.62
CA THR A 87 -5.41 19.96 17.48
C THR A 87 -5.30 18.45 17.61
N TYR A 88 -6.33 17.73 17.17
CA TYR A 88 -6.47 16.29 17.30
C TYR A 88 -5.34 15.51 16.62
N THR A 89 -4.67 14.64 17.38
CA THR A 89 -3.48 13.88 16.97
C THR A 89 -3.77 12.46 16.48
N GLY A 90 -5.04 12.04 16.48
CA GLY A 90 -5.45 10.67 16.15
C GLY A 90 -5.74 9.75 17.33
N GLU A 91 -5.78 10.30 18.54
CA GLU A 91 -6.22 9.62 19.77
C GLU A 91 -7.76 9.51 19.87
N GLU A 92 -8.37 9.45 21.05
CA GLU A 92 -9.83 9.53 21.19
C GLU A 92 -10.31 11.00 21.20
N TYR A 93 -11.00 11.46 20.16
CA TYR A 93 -11.47 12.85 20.05
C TYR A 93 -12.31 13.30 21.27
N TRP A 94 -13.23 12.45 21.71
CA TRP A 94 -14.10 12.75 22.87
C TRP A 94 -13.40 12.67 24.21
N GLN A 95 -12.23 12.05 24.28
CA GLN A 95 -11.43 12.06 25.50
C GLN A 95 -10.86 13.45 25.76
N SER A 96 -10.44 14.16 24.70
CA SER A 96 -10.01 15.56 24.81
C SER A 96 -11.14 16.48 25.33
N PHE A 97 -12.41 16.11 25.13
CA PHE A 97 -13.55 16.77 25.77
C PHE A 97 -13.65 16.40 27.25
N LYS A 98 -13.64 15.11 27.59
CA LYS A 98 -13.77 14.62 28.99
C LYS A 98 -12.65 15.13 29.91
N GLU A 99 -11.43 15.23 29.41
CA GLU A 99 -10.29 15.73 30.19
C GLU A 99 -10.45 17.21 30.56
N ARG A 100 -11.14 17.98 29.72
CA ARG A 100 -11.39 19.41 29.93
C ARG A 100 -12.73 19.68 30.62
N ILE A 101 -13.73 18.81 30.42
CA ILE A 101 -15.11 18.97 30.89
C ILE A 101 -15.53 17.75 31.72
N GLN A 102 -15.60 17.93 33.04
CA GLN A 102 -16.14 16.91 33.95
C GLN A 102 -17.64 16.68 33.66
N ASN A 103 -18.09 15.41 33.74
CA ASN A 103 -19.47 14.96 33.45
C ASN A 103 -19.91 15.00 31.96
N TRP A 104 -18.97 15.00 31.00
CA TRP A 104 -19.31 14.90 29.57
C TRP A 104 -19.84 13.51 29.17
N ASP A 105 -21.13 13.43 28.84
CA ASP A 105 -21.86 12.20 28.44
C ASP A 105 -22.16 12.07 26.93
N GLN A 106 -22.91 11.04 26.55
CA GLN A 106 -23.32 10.76 25.17
C GLN A 106 -24.40 11.71 24.65
N LYS A 107 -25.31 12.21 25.51
CA LYS A 107 -26.36 13.15 25.15
C LYS A 107 -25.79 14.48 24.65
N ASN A 108 -24.71 14.96 25.28
CA ASN A 108 -24.01 16.18 24.85
C ASN A 108 -23.43 16.06 23.43
N ARG A 109 -23.09 14.85 22.98
CA ARG A 109 -22.56 14.63 21.60
C ARG A 109 -23.64 14.88 20.56
N GLU A 110 -24.89 14.51 20.84
CA GLU A 110 -26.03 14.80 19.96
C GLU A 110 -26.29 16.30 19.85
N ASP A 111 -26.13 17.04 20.95
CA ASP A 111 -26.27 18.49 20.96
C ASP A 111 -25.18 19.19 20.15
N ILE A 112 -23.92 18.72 20.20
CA ILE A 112 -22.85 19.19 19.30
C ILE A 112 -23.20 18.92 17.84
N ARG A 113 -23.70 17.72 17.52
CA ARG A 113 -24.11 17.38 16.17
C ARG A 113 -25.26 18.25 15.67
N TRP A 114 -26.27 18.50 16.52
CA TRP A 114 -27.33 19.45 16.22
C TRP A 114 -26.77 20.83 15.90
N SER A 115 -25.79 21.28 16.70
CA SER A 115 -25.11 22.56 16.49
C SER A 115 -24.38 22.63 15.14
N PHE A 116 -23.71 21.56 14.71
CA PHE A 116 -23.11 21.48 13.36
C PHE A 116 -24.16 21.40 12.24
N LYS A 117 -25.28 20.70 12.44
CA LYS A 117 -26.40 20.72 11.48
C LYS A 117 -26.96 22.13 11.30
N GLU A 118 -27.10 22.88 12.39
CA GLU A 118 -27.48 24.29 12.36
C GLU A 118 -26.42 25.16 11.66
N PHE A 119 -25.13 24.91 11.90
CA PHE A 119 -24.04 25.60 11.21
C PHE A 119 -24.14 25.41 9.69
N THR A 120 -24.25 24.16 9.25
CA THR A 120 -24.41 23.81 7.84
C THR A 120 -25.66 24.45 7.23
N ARG A 121 -26.79 24.43 7.95
CA ARG A 121 -28.05 25.00 7.47
C ARG A 121 -28.00 26.52 7.36
N ARG A 122 -27.38 27.20 8.32
CA ARG A 122 -27.40 28.67 8.43
C ARG A 122 -26.30 29.37 7.63
N PHE A 123 -25.15 28.73 7.46
CA PHE A 123 -23.98 29.34 6.84
C PHE A 123 -23.46 28.59 5.61
N GLU A 124 -24.19 27.60 5.09
CA GLU A 124 -23.77 26.75 3.97
C GLU A 124 -22.44 26.02 4.24
N GLY A 125 -22.28 25.56 5.49
CA GLY A 125 -21.09 24.81 5.90
C GLY A 125 -20.95 23.45 5.19
N LEU A 126 -19.71 23.03 4.92
CA LEU A 126 -19.44 21.78 4.21
C LEU A 126 -20.02 20.55 4.93
N ARG A 127 -20.64 19.63 4.19
CA ARG A 127 -21.09 18.33 4.73
C ARG A 127 -20.05 17.25 4.40
N PRO A 128 -19.58 16.45 5.38
CA PRO A 128 -18.71 15.33 5.09
C PRO A 128 -19.45 14.27 4.25
N THR A 129 -18.76 13.67 3.28
CA THR A 129 -19.29 12.60 2.40
C THR A 129 -18.31 11.42 2.35
N GLY A 130 -18.76 10.29 1.79
CA GLY A 130 -17.93 9.09 1.59
C GLY A 130 -17.80 8.18 2.82
N ALA A 131 -16.88 7.21 2.74
CA ALA A 131 -16.70 6.19 3.78
C ALA A 131 -16.30 6.80 5.13
N TRP A 132 -15.53 7.88 5.13
CA TRP A 132 -15.18 8.66 6.33
C TRP A 132 -16.41 9.16 7.10
N ALA A 133 -17.36 9.79 6.39
CA ALA A 133 -18.59 10.31 7.00
C ALA A 133 -19.47 9.20 7.58
N ASN A 134 -19.45 8.02 6.95
CA ASN A 134 -20.23 6.87 7.38
C ASN A 134 -19.61 6.13 8.58
N GLN A 135 -18.29 5.94 8.57
CA GLN A 135 -17.58 5.16 9.59
C GLN A 135 -17.31 5.95 10.88
N PHE A 136 -17.13 7.26 10.79
CA PHE A 136 -16.77 8.15 11.90
C PHE A 136 -17.80 9.26 12.08
N SER A 137 -19.08 8.93 11.94
CA SER A 137 -20.20 9.89 11.83
C SER A 137 -20.34 10.85 13.03
N ILE A 138 -19.81 10.48 14.20
CA ILE A 138 -19.82 11.34 15.39
C ILE A 138 -18.73 12.43 15.33
N ILE A 139 -17.55 12.14 14.76
CA ILE A 139 -16.38 13.04 14.72
C ILE A 139 -16.13 13.65 13.34
N ALA A 140 -16.79 13.15 12.30
CA ALA A 140 -16.61 13.57 10.92
C ALA A 140 -16.89 15.07 10.73
N LEU A 141 -17.93 15.61 11.35
CA LEU A 141 -18.29 17.03 11.26
C LEU A 141 -17.19 17.94 11.86
N PRO A 142 -16.80 17.80 13.15
CA PRO A 142 -15.69 18.60 13.70
C PRO A 142 -14.39 18.51 12.92
N ILE A 143 -14.01 17.30 12.44
CA ILE A 143 -12.75 17.09 11.72
C ILE A 143 -12.80 17.69 10.32
N THR A 144 -13.92 17.56 9.59
CA THR A 144 -14.10 18.19 8.27
C THR A 144 -14.08 19.71 8.39
N HIS A 145 -14.71 20.27 9.42
CA HIS A 145 -14.68 21.70 9.65
C HIS A 145 -13.34 22.23 10.18
N ALA A 146 -12.44 21.35 10.64
CA ALA A 146 -11.07 21.68 10.99
C ALA A 146 -10.13 21.81 9.77
N ILE A 147 -10.64 21.63 8.54
CA ILE A 147 -9.94 21.76 7.25
C ILE A 147 -8.77 20.77 7.09
N LEU A 148 -7.70 20.92 7.86
CA LEU A 148 -6.51 20.07 7.84
C LEU A 148 -5.92 19.93 9.27
N PRO A 149 -6.30 18.87 10.02
CA PRO A 149 -5.76 18.58 11.34
C PRO A 149 -4.23 18.51 11.39
N ARG A 150 -3.63 18.90 12.53
CA ARG A 150 -2.17 19.06 12.70
C ARG A 150 -1.35 17.78 12.48
N ASP A 151 -1.92 16.63 12.77
CA ASP A 151 -1.31 15.32 12.51
C ASP A 151 -1.22 15.01 11.02
N LEU A 152 -2.25 15.35 10.25
CA LEU A 152 -2.33 15.11 8.80
C LEU A 152 -1.51 16.09 7.97
N GLN A 153 -1.23 17.29 8.49
CA GLN A 153 -0.48 18.35 7.81
C GLN A 153 0.87 17.88 7.22
N SER A 154 1.64 17.08 7.96
CA SER A 154 2.93 16.57 7.48
C SER A 154 2.79 15.56 6.34
N HIS A 155 1.79 14.69 6.43
CA HIS A 155 1.46 13.74 5.37
C HIS A 155 1.00 14.48 4.10
N PHE A 156 0.21 15.55 4.27
CA PHE A 156 -0.24 16.39 3.18
C PHE A 156 0.91 17.13 2.47
N ALA A 157 1.80 17.77 3.23
CA ALA A 157 2.96 18.45 2.66
C ALA A 157 3.89 17.49 1.91
N SER A 158 4.10 16.29 2.45
CA SER A 158 4.90 15.23 1.80
C SER A 158 4.29 14.81 0.47
N LEU A 159 2.97 14.61 0.43
CA LEU A 159 2.24 14.23 -0.77
C LEU A 159 2.28 15.33 -1.83
N LEU A 160 2.11 16.60 -1.46
CA LEU A 160 2.24 17.73 -2.39
C LEU A 160 3.63 17.77 -3.05
N PHE A 161 4.69 17.56 -2.25
CA PHE A 161 6.06 17.49 -2.77
C PHE A 161 6.28 16.29 -3.69
N PHE A 162 5.70 15.14 -3.36
CA PHE A 162 5.72 13.97 -4.23
C PHE A 162 5.03 14.25 -5.57
N CYS A 163 3.91 14.97 -5.55
CA CYS A 163 3.13 15.25 -6.75
C CYS A 163 3.58 16.49 -7.53
N ARG A 164 4.64 17.20 -7.11
CA ARG A 164 5.00 18.54 -7.64
C ARG A 164 5.17 18.63 -9.16
N TYR A 165 5.79 17.63 -9.80
CA TYR A 165 5.99 17.63 -11.26
C TYR A 165 4.69 17.33 -12.02
N LYS A 166 3.82 16.49 -11.46
CA LYS A 166 2.49 16.19 -12.01
C LYS A 166 1.54 17.38 -11.85
N LEU A 167 1.59 18.05 -10.69
CA LEU A 167 0.79 19.24 -10.40
C LEU A 167 1.07 20.39 -11.39
N ARG A 168 2.31 20.52 -11.89
CA ARG A 168 2.67 21.50 -12.93
C ARG A 168 1.91 21.33 -14.24
N GLN A 169 1.47 20.11 -14.57
CA GLN A 169 0.84 19.79 -15.84
C GLN A 169 -0.69 19.86 -15.80
N ILE A 170 -1.28 19.95 -14.60
CA ILE A 170 -2.73 19.99 -14.41
C ILE A 170 -3.20 21.44 -14.43
N SER A 171 -4.32 21.68 -15.12
CA SER A 171 -5.00 22.97 -15.04
C SER A 171 -5.54 23.19 -13.63
N PHE A 172 -5.07 24.25 -12.97
CA PHE A 172 -5.54 24.69 -11.65
C PHE A 172 -7.01 25.16 -11.64
N ALA A 173 -7.71 25.13 -12.78
CA ALA A 173 -9.10 25.57 -12.90
C ALA A 173 -10.12 24.65 -12.20
N ASN A 174 -9.82 23.36 -11.99
CA ASN A 174 -10.72 22.44 -11.30
C ASN A 174 -10.05 21.81 -10.05
N PRO A 175 -10.47 22.17 -8.82
CA PRO A 175 -9.97 21.57 -7.58
C PRO A 175 -10.14 20.05 -7.51
N GLU A 176 -11.23 19.50 -8.06
CA GLU A 176 -11.53 18.06 -7.99
C GLU A 176 -10.46 17.22 -8.70
N ASN A 177 -9.89 17.72 -9.80
CA ASN A 177 -8.83 17.01 -10.53
C ASN A 177 -7.53 16.92 -9.72
N ILE A 178 -7.22 17.97 -8.96
CA ILE A 178 -6.08 17.97 -8.03
C ILE A 178 -6.35 16.98 -6.90
N GLY A 179 -7.57 16.98 -6.36
CA GLY A 179 -8.05 16.00 -5.39
C GLY A 179 -7.87 14.56 -5.84
N LYS A 180 -8.37 14.22 -7.04
CA LYS A 180 -8.22 12.91 -7.67
C LYS A 180 -6.77 12.51 -7.84
N LEU A 181 -5.91 13.43 -8.27
CA LEU A 181 -4.47 13.14 -8.37
C LEU A 181 -3.86 12.84 -7.00
N LEU A 182 -4.16 13.63 -5.97
CA LEU A 182 -3.62 13.41 -4.63
C LEU A 182 -4.14 12.10 -4.04
N ASN A 183 -5.42 11.79 -4.22
CA ASN A 183 -6.03 10.53 -3.81
C ASN A 183 -5.41 9.32 -4.53
N ALA A 184 -5.18 9.42 -5.84
CA ALA A 184 -4.48 8.39 -6.63
C ALA A 184 -3.06 8.12 -6.12
N ASN A 185 -2.37 9.15 -5.62
CA ASN A 185 -1.02 9.03 -5.04
C ASN A 185 -1.05 8.87 -3.51
N SER A 186 -2.20 8.51 -2.92
CA SER A 186 -2.36 8.32 -1.47
C SER A 186 -1.42 7.28 -0.86
N PHE A 187 -0.88 6.37 -1.69
CA PHE A 187 0.09 5.34 -1.31
C PHE A 187 1.42 5.90 -0.77
N VAL A 188 1.73 7.17 -1.02
CA VAL A 188 2.93 7.84 -0.48
C VAL A 188 2.85 7.98 1.05
N SER A 189 1.63 7.95 1.59
CA SER A 189 1.37 8.03 3.02
C SER A 189 0.81 6.71 3.53
N ASN A 190 1.51 6.08 4.48
CA ASN A 190 1.12 4.82 5.12
C ASN A 190 0.04 5.00 6.22
N SER A 191 -0.71 6.11 6.20
CA SER A 191 -1.77 6.38 7.18
C SER A 191 -3.13 6.10 6.57
N SER A 192 -3.82 5.07 7.06
CA SER A 192 -5.19 4.72 6.64
C SER A 192 -6.17 5.87 6.89
N ARG A 193 -6.00 6.60 8.00
CA ARG A 193 -6.78 7.81 8.28
C ARG A 193 -6.52 8.94 7.28
N PHE A 194 -5.27 9.15 6.87
CA PHE A 194 -4.95 10.13 5.84
C PHE A 194 -5.49 9.70 4.47
N GLN A 195 -5.42 8.42 4.12
CA GLN A 195 -6.02 7.88 2.90
C GLN A 195 -7.55 8.08 2.89
N ASN A 196 -8.23 7.83 4.01
CA ASN A 196 -9.66 8.12 4.17
C ASN A 196 -9.96 9.62 4.06
N PHE A 197 -9.09 10.49 4.58
CA PHE A 197 -9.20 11.94 4.39
C PHE A 197 -9.06 12.33 2.91
N LEU A 198 -8.13 11.71 2.16
CA LEU A 198 -7.90 11.99 0.74
C LEU A 198 -9.09 11.62 -0.17
N GLN A 199 -10.01 10.77 0.29
CA GLN A 199 -11.26 10.48 -0.44
C GLN A 199 -12.17 11.71 -0.59
N GLN A 200 -11.97 12.76 0.20
CA GLN A 200 -12.66 14.04 0.05
C GLN A 200 -11.97 14.89 -1.03
N GLU A 201 -12.03 14.42 -2.29
CA GLU A 201 -11.25 14.95 -3.42
C GLU A 201 -11.43 16.46 -3.62
N GLU A 202 -12.67 16.94 -3.55
CA GLU A 202 -12.95 18.37 -3.70
C GLU A 202 -12.31 19.22 -2.59
N LEU A 203 -12.44 18.80 -1.32
CA LEU A 203 -11.86 19.50 -0.17
C LEU A 203 -10.34 19.51 -0.26
N VAL A 204 -9.75 18.35 -0.52
CA VAL A 204 -8.30 18.15 -0.64
C VAL A 204 -7.71 18.99 -1.76
N GLY A 205 -8.37 19.03 -2.92
CA GLY A 205 -7.97 19.87 -4.04
C GLY A 205 -8.00 21.35 -3.73
N ARG A 206 -9.03 21.82 -3.01
CA ARG A 206 -9.14 23.22 -2.56
C ARG A 206 -8.04 23.57 -1.56
N ILE A 207 -7.75 22.72 -0.59
CA ILE A 207 -6.64 22.92 0.38
C ILE A 207 -5.30 23.00 -0.35
N ALA A 208 -5.06 22.10 -1.31
CA ALA A 208 -3.85 22.10 -2.13
C ALA A 208 -3.69 23.42 -2.90
N LEU A 209 -4.75 23.89 -3.57
CA LEU A 209 -4.75 25.19 -4.26
C LEU A 209 -4.42 26.34 -3.31
N SER A 210 -5.08 26.42 -2.15
CA SER A 210 -4.82 27.46 -1.16
C SER A 210 -3.39 27.46 -0.62
N LEU A 211 -2.75 26.30 -0.54
CA LEU A 211 -1.35 26.20 -0.09
C LEU A 211 -0.33 26.51 -1.20
N LEU A 212 -0.69 26.32 -2.47
CA LEU A 212 0.22 26.43 -3.61
C LEU A 212 0.15 27.77 -4.33
N ASP A 213 -1.00 28.46 -4.31
CA ASP A 213 -1.20 29.70 -5.05
C ASP A 213 -0.79 30.96 -4.26
N THR A 214 0.36 31.52 -4.61
CA THR A 214 0.81 32.84 -4.14
C THR A 214 0.85 33.90 -5.24
N ASN A 215 0.45 33.57 -6.48
CA ASN A 215 0.47 34.53 -7.59
C ASN A 215 -0.92 35.16 -7.76
N ALA A 216 -0.95 36.47 -7.52
CA ALA A 216 -2.12 37.36 -7.42
C ALA A 216 -3.04 37.47 -8.66
N ALA A 217 -3.10 36.48 -9.55
CA ALA A 217 -4.03 36.47 -10.69
C ALA A 217 -5.38 35.80 -10.35
N VAL A 218 -5.40 34.85 -9.42
CA VAL A 218 -6.63 34.37 -8.76
C VAL A 218 -6.45 34.67 -7.27
N PRO A 219 -7.34 35.43 -6.62
CA PRO A 219 -7.17 35.74 -5.21
C PRO A 219 -7.30 34.44 -4.39
N SER A 220 -6.19 33.91 -3.87
CA SER A 220 -6.19 32.82 -2.86
C SER A 220 -7.00 33.19 -1.60
N PHE A 221 -7.33 34.47 -1.47
CA PHE A 221 -8.22 35.11 -0.49
C PHE A 221 -9.66 34.57 -0.44
N GLU A 222 -10.10 33.76 -1.42
CA GLU A 222 -11.53 33.40 -1.53
C GLU A 222 -11.85 31.96 -1.12
N LEU A 223 -10.89 31.03 -1.17
CA LEU A 223 -11.12 29.60 -0.91
C LEU A 223 -11.14 29.25 0.59
N ILE A 224 -10.17 29.79 1.35
CA ILE A 224 -10.06 29.67 2.81
C ILE A 224 -9.82 31.08 3.36
N HIS A 225 -10.49 31.44 4.44
CA HIS A 225 -10.31 32.71 5.13
C HIS A 225 -8.83 32.97 5.44
N GLU A 226 -8.34 34.17 5.13
CA GLU A 226 -6.91 34.51 5.13
C GLU A 226 -6.23 34.22 6.48
N GLN A 227 -6.88 34.57 7.59
CA GLN A 227 -6.34 34.33 8.93
C GLN A 227 -6.19 32.82 9.23
N THR A 228 -7.14 32.00 8.77
CA THR A 228 -7.12 30.56 8.95
C THR A 228 -6.05 29.91 8.07
N LEU A 229 -5.88 30.37 6.83
CA LEU A 229 -4.81 29.91 5.96
C LEU A 229 -3.43 30.26 6.55
N LYS A 230 -3.24 31.49 7.05
CA LYS A 230 -1.99 31.89 7.74
C LYS A 230 -1.70 30.99 8.94
N ARG A 231 -2.73 30.63 9.72
CA ARG A 231 -2.60 29.70 10.86
C ARG A 231 -2.15 28.30 10.43
N ILE A 232 -2.78 27.73 9.40
CA ILE A 232 -2.40 26.41 8.86
C ILE A 232 -0.97 26.43 8.30
N VAL A 233 -0.60 27.48 7.56
CA VAL A 233 0.75 27.65 7.02
C VAL A 233 1.77 27.78 8.15
N ASN A 234 1.52 28.59 9.18
CA ASN A 234 2.42 28.72 10.33
C ASN A 234 2.62 27.38 11.06
N ASP A 235 1.56 26.61 11.27
CA ASP A 235 1.64 25.28 11.90
C ASP A 235 2.42 24.27 11.03
N LEU A 236 2.24 24.33 9.70
CA LEU A 236 3.06 23.58 8.74
C LEU A 236 4.53 24.00 8.79
N GLU A 237 4.81 25.30 8.97
CA GLU A 237 6.15 25.85 9.02
C GLU A 237 6.93 25.48 10.28
N LEU A 238 6.26 25.23 11.41
CA LEU A 238 6.88 24.75 12.65
C LEU A 238 7.58 23.39 12.46
N LYS A 239 7.12 22.57 11.50
CA LYS A 239 7.72 21.28 11.17
C LYS A 239 8.72 21.47 10.03
N ARG A 240 10.03 21.49 10.34
CA ARG A 240 11.14 21.76 9.36
C ARG A 240 10.97 21.08 8.01
N ASN A 241 10.63 19.78 7.98
CA ASN A 241 10.48 19.02 6.74
C ASN A 241 9.27 19.47 5.91
N ALA A 242 8.13 19.78 6.54
CA ALA A 242 6.91 20.18 5.85
C ALA A 242 7.06 21.56 5.18
N LYS A 243 7.76 22.49 5.85
CA LYS A 243 8.11 23.80 5.30
C LYS A 243 8.90 23.69 4.00
N GLU A 244 9.96 22.88 4.00
CA GLU A 244 10.81 22.67 2.83
C GLU A 244 10.02 22.05 1.67
N TRP A 245 9.21 21.03 1.95
CA TRP A 245 8.37 20.36 0.95
C TRP A 245 7.39 21.32 0.26
N VAL A 246 6.65 22.14 1.02
CA VAL A 246 5.73 23.12 0.42
C VAL A 246 6.50 24.17 -0.38
N ARG A 247 7.64 24.66 0.13
CA ARG A 247 8.46 25.67 -0.55
C ARG A 247 9.00 25.15 -1.89
N GLU A 248 9.56 23.94 -1.92
CA GLU A 248 10.08 23.36 -3.17
C GLU A 248 8.94 23.05 -4.15
N THR A 249 7.78 22.61 -3.67
CA THR A 249 6.59 22.41 -4.52
C THR A 249 6.15 23.72 -5.18
N ARG A 250 6.09 24.82 -4.42
CA ARG A 250 5.79 26.15 -4.96
C ARG A 250 6.78 26.58 -6.02
N LYS A 251 8.09 26.42 -5.78
CA LYS A 251 9.14 26.77 -6.75
C LYS A 251 8.99 26.05 -8.09
N GLU A 252 8.59 24.78 -8.07
CA GLU A 252 8.41 23.97 -9.28
C GLU A 252 7.12 24.29 -10.03
N ILE A 253 6.06 24.70 -9.32
CA ILE A 253 4.75 25.03 -9.91
C ILE A 253 4.73 26.46 -10.46
N THR A 254 5.42 27.41 -9.82
CA THR A 254 5.49 28.78 -10.32
C THR A 254 6.18 28.78 -11.69
N PRO A 255 5.50 29.23 -12.77
CA PRO A 255 6.17 29.38 -14.05
C PRO A 255 7.31 30.39 -13.85
N LYS A 256 8.56 29.97 -14.13
CA LYS A 256 9.67 30.91 -14.26
C LYS A 256 9.26 31.86 -15.37
N ILE A 257 8.86 33.08 -14.99
CA ILE A 257 8.73 34.22 -15.89
C ILE A 257 10.15 34.52 -16.38
N LEU A 258 10.59 33.76 -17.38
CA LEU A 258 11.66 34.16 -18.27
C LEU A 258 11.10 35.35 -19.04
N GLY A 259 11.78 36.48 -18.87
CA GLY A 259 11.30 37.79 -19.28
C GLY A 259 10.77 37.83 -20.71
N THR A 260 9.68 38.59 -20.88
CA THR A 260 9.40 39.41 -22.06
C THR A 260 9.98 38.90 -23.37
N VAL A 261 9.28 37.95 -24.01
CA VAL A 261 9.19 37.95 -25.46
C VAL A 261 7.86 38.60 -25.79
N SER A 262 7.92 39.91 -26.02
CA SER A 262 6.79 40.70 -26.51
C SER A 262 6.33 40.15 -27.86
N SER A 263 5.01 40.04 -27.99
CA SER A 263 4.25 40.17 -29.23
C SER A 263 4.72 39.39 -30.45
N PHE A 264 4.01 38.31 -30.79
CA PHE A 264 3.52 38.11 -32.16
C PHE A 264 2.20 37.33 -32.12
N ALA A 265 1.14 38.05 -31.78
CA ALA A 265 -0.20 37.72 -32.26
C ALA A 265 -0.35 38.37 -33.64
N ASN A 266 -0.41 37.57 -34.72
CA ASN A 266 -1.56 37.53 -35.62
C ASN A 266 -1.26 36.78 -36.94
N GLN A 267 -2.29 36.01 -37.34
CA GLN A 267 -2.70 35.74 -38.72
C GLN A 267 -1.72 35.01 -39.65
N SER A 268 -2.00 33.74 -39.92
CA SER A 268 -2.68 33.39 -41.18
C SER A 268 -2.96 31.88 -41.24
N SER A 269 -4.25 31.59 -41.39
CA SER A 269 -4.79 30.31 -41.83
C SER A 269 -4.39 30.06 -43.29
N SER A 270 -3.76 28.91 -43.57
CA SER A 270 -3.82 28.25 -44.88
C SER A 270 -3.53 26.77 -44.70
N GLN A 271 -4.52 25.96 -45.04
CA GLN A 271 -4.56 24.51 -44.96
C GLN A 271 -3.50 23.87 -45.86
N VAL A 272 -2.65 23.02 -45.28
CA VAL A 272 -2.09 21.84 -45.95
C VAL A 272 -2.07 20.72 -44.92
N GLU A 273 -2.73 19.61 -45.25
CA GLU A 273 -2.88 18.41 -44.43
C GLU A 273 -1.52 17.84 -44.00
N ALA A 274 -1.09 18.18 -42.78
CA ALA A 274 -0.06 17.44 -42.07
C ALA A 274 -0.77 16.41 -41.20
N LYS A 275 -0.67 15.13 -41.57
CA LYS A 275 -0.99 14.03 -40.65
C LYS A 275 -0.23 14.26 -39.34
N GLU A 276 -1.01 14.48 -38.29
CA GLU A 276 -0.58 14.67 -36.92
C GLU A 276 0.34 13.53 -36.47
N LEU A 277 1.64 13.79 -36.36
CA LEU A 277 2.49 13.12 -35.39
C LEU A 277 2.44 13.98 -34.13
N ALA A 278 1.29 13.94 -33.44
CA ALA A 278 1.25 14.36 -32.06
C ALA A 278 2.29 13.53 -31.28
N PRO A 279 3.08 14.12 -30.36
CA PRO A 279 3.97 13.34 -29.51
C PRO A 279 3.11 12.32 -28.76
N GLN A 280 3.24 11.05 -29.13
CA GLN A 280 2.61 9.97 -28.38
C GLN A 280 3.17 10.06 -26.95
N ARG A 281 2.27 10.25 -25.99
CA ARG A 281 2.56 10.19 -24.55
C ARG A 281 2.82 8.75 -24.14
N ASP A 282 3.81 8.14 -24.76
CA ASP A 282 4.14 6.75 -24.56
C ASP A 282 5.16 6.64 -23.42
N LEU A 283 4.74 5.97 -22.35
CA LEU A 283 5.55 5.69 -21.18
C LEU A 283 6.86 5.00 -21.57
N LEU A 284 7.98 5.51 -21.07
CA LEU A 284 9.33 4.97 -21.27
C LEU A 284 9.60 3.77 -20.35
N LEU A 285 8.76 2.72 -20.46
CA LEU A 285 8.79 1.52 -19.61
C LEU A 285 9.47 0.32 -20.30
N LYS A 286 10.53 0.56 -21.08
CA LYS A 286 11.22 -0.53 -21.80
C LYS A 286 12.37 -1.14 -20.99
N PRO A 287 12.43 -2.47 -20.85
CA PRO A 287 13.60 -3.14 -20.27
C PRO A 287 14.83 -2.97 -21.17
N LYS A 288 16.00 -2.77 -20.57
CA LYS A 288 17.28 -2.64 -21.27
C LYS A 288 18.14 -3.88 -21.04
N LEU A 289 18.77 -4.40 -22.10
CA LEU A 289 19.72 -5.51 -22.00
C LEU A 289 21.16 -4.99 -22.01
N LYS A 290 22.00 -5.54 -21.13
CA LYS A 290 23.44 -5.25 -21.08
C LYS A 290 24.23 -6.54 -20.97
N LEU A 291 25.38 -6.59 -21.65
CA LEU A 291 26.35 -7.67 -21.51
C LEU A 291 27.51 -7.20 -20.64
N TYR A 292 27.91 -8.05 -19.69
CA TYR A 292 29.08 -7.82 -18.85
C TYR A 292 30.15 -8.87 -19.15
N GLN A 293 31.37 -8.43 -19.42
CA GLN A 293 32.49 -9.32 -19.65
C GLN A 293 32.93 -9.93 -18.31
N THR A 294 32.89 -11.25 -18.21
CA THR A 294 33.35 -12.01 -17.03
C THR A 294 34.77 -12.52 -17.23
N GLU A 295 35.10 -12.96 -18.46
CA GLU A 295 36.44 -13.40 -18.87
C GLU A 295 36.74 -12.93 -20.31
N LYS A 296 37.97 -13.10 -20.80
CA LYS A 296 38.46 -12.54 -22.10
C LYS A 296 37.60 -12.85 -23.34
N LYS A 297 36.65 -13.80 -23.29
CA LYS A 297 35.65 -14.08 -24.36
C LYS A 297 34.30 -14.57 -23.83
N LYS A 298 33.98 -14.26 -22.57
CA LYS A 298 32.80 -14.80 -21.88
C LYS A 298 31.93 -13.68 -21.35
N TRP A 299 30.66 -13.65 -21.76
CA TRP A 299 29.73 -12.58 -21.43
C TRP A 299 28.55 -13.10 -20.61
N SER A 300 28.09 -12.30 -19.65
CA SER A 300 26.84 -12.54 -18.91
C SER A 300 25.79 -11.51 -19.31
N VAL A 301 24.56 -11.98 -19.55
CA VAL A 301 23.42 -11.13 -19.91
C VAL A 301 22.72 -10.67 -18.64
N ILE A 302 22.54 -9.36 -18.49
CA ILE A 302 21.78 -8.74 -17.41
C ILE A 302 20.62 -7.96 -18.01
N ILE A 303 19.41 -8.25 -17.54
CA ILE A 303 18.22 -7.44 -17.82
C ILE A 303 18.09 -6.36 -16.73
N GLU A 304 17.91 -5.13 -17.18
CA GLU A 304 17.60 -3.97 -16.34
C GLU A 304 16.16 -3.55 -16.62
N ILE A 305 15.28 -3.81 -15.66
CA ILE A 305 13.86 -3.43 -15.74
C ILE A 305 13.71 -2.04 -15.10
N PRO A 306 13.20 -1.04 -15.84
CA PRO A 306 12.95 0.28 -15.28
C PRO A 306 11.85 0.22 -14.21
N GLN A 307 11.87 1.19 -13.30
CA GLN A 307 10.78 1.36 -12.34
C GLN A 307 9.46 1.62 -13.07
N ILE A 308 8.42 0.90 -12.67
CA ILE A 308 7.06 1.21 -13.08
C ILE A 308 6.53 2.25 -12.10
N THR A 309 6.84 3.52 -12.35
CA THR A 309 6.20 4.62 -11.61
C THR A 309 4.83 4.89 -12.19
N ASP A 310 3.81 4.97 -11.32
CA ASP A 310 2.40 5.15 -11.69
C ASP A 310 2.22 6.21 -12.77
N SER A 311 1.91 5.73 -13.97
CA SER A 311 1.49 6.54 -15.10
C SER A 311 0.21 7.27 -14.73
N SER A 312 0.14 8.56 -15.08
CA SER A 312 -1.06 9.40 -14.97
C SER A 312 -2.31 8.72 -15.56
N ASP A 313 -2.10 7.86 -16.57
CA ASP A 313 -3.15 7.19 -17.33
C ASP A 313 -3.76 5.98 -16.59
N TYR A 314 -3.08 5.44 -15.56
CA TYR A 314 -3.52 4.24 -14.84
C TYR A 314 -3.21 4.34 -13.34
N PRO A 315 -3.98 5.12 -12.57
CA PRO A 315 -3.75 5.33 -11.14
C PRO A 315 -3.90 4.05 -10.28
N GLU A 316 -4.54 3.00 -10.81
CA GLU A 316 -4.77 1.73 -10.11
C GLU A 316 -3.56 0.77 -10.16
N LEU A 317 -2.58 1.01 -11.04
CA LEU A 317 -1.43 0.11 -11.24
C LEU A 317 -0.61 -0.10 -9.97
N GLY A 318 -0.31 0.96 -9.22
CA GLY A 318 0.46 0.88 -7.98
C GLY A 318 -0.22 0.00 -6.93
N GLN A 319 -1.55 0.07 -6.79
CA GLN A 319 -2.28 -0.79 -5.85
C GLN A 319 -2.28 -2.26 -6.30
N LEU A 320 -2.39 -2.51 -7.61
CA LEU A 320 -2.33 -3.86 -8.19
C LEU A 320 -0.93 -4.48 -8.03
N LEU A 321 0.13 -3.71 -8.26
CA LEU A 321 1.53 -4.15 -8.08
C LEU A 321 1.88 -4.40 -6.61
N LYS A 322 1.19 -3.79 -5.64
CA LYS A 322 1.37 -4.14 -4.21
C LYS A 322 0.74 -5.48 -3.82
N ARG A 323 -0.30 -5.92 -4.55
CA ARG A 323 -1.12 -7.09 -4.18
C ARG A 323 -0.75 -8.37 -4.91
N THR A 324 0.14 -8.29 -5.89
CA THR A 324 0.48 -9.41 -6.78
C THR A 324 1.97 -9.75 -6.68
N ARG A 325 2.32 -10.97 -7.08
CA ARG A 325 3.71 -11.36 -7.32
C ARG A 325 3.96 -11.49 -8.81
N PHE A 326 5.22 -11.41 -9.22
CA PHE A 326 5.62 -11.59 -10.61
C PHE A 326 6.79 -12.55 -10.76
N GLN A 327 6.90 -13.15 -11.95
CA GLN A 327 8.00 -13.99 -12.36
C GLN A 327 8.62 -13.41 -13.63
N LEU A 328 9.96 -13.49 -13.73
CA LEU A 328 10.70 -13.09 -14.92
C LEU A 328 11.02 -14.31 -15.77
N ALA A 329 10.71 -14.23 -17.07
CA ALA A 329 11.10 -15.26 -18.02
C ALA A 329 12.65 -15.29 -18.14
N GLY A 330 13.24 -16.48 -18.07
CA GLY A 330 14.68 -16.67 -18.27
C GLY A 330 15.60 -16.50 -17.05
N VAL A 331 15.07 -16.07 -15.90
CA VAL A 331 15.80 -15.96 -14.63
C VAL A 331 15.47 -17.16 -13.72
N GLN A 332 16.49 -17.82 -13.14
CA GLN A 332 16.26 -18.84 -12.11
C GLN A 332 15.72 -18.21 -10.81
N GLY A 333 14.53 -18.61 -10.39
CA GLY A 333 13.93 -18.20 -9.12
C GLY A 333 12.40 -18.26 -9.08
N ASN A 334 11.86 -18.32 -7.85
CA ASN A 334 10.44 -18.27 -7.53
C ASN A 334 9.84 -16.86 -7.70
N TRP A 335 8.51 -16.75 -7.55
CA TRP A 335 7.73 -15.51 -7.51
C TRP A 335 8.38 -14.37 -6.68
N HIS A 336 8.59 -13.23 -7.32
CA HIS A 336 9.09 -11.99 -6.74
C HIS A 336 7.93 -11.07 -6.30
N PRO A 337 8.05 -10.30 -5.20
CA PRO A 337 7.03 -9.33 -4.82
C PRO A 337 6.93 -8.21 -5.87
N ALA A 338 5.74 -7.91 -6.40
CA ALA A 338 5.59 -6.90 -7.47
C ALA A 338 5.90 -5.47 -7.02
N GLU A 339 5.97 -5.23 -5.71
CA GLU A 339 6.54 -4.02 -5.13
C GLU A 339 8.01 -3.77 -5.56
N SER A 340 8.75 -4.82 -5.93
CA SER A 340 10.13 -4.69 -6.45
C SER A 340 10.20 -3.94 -7.79
N LEU A 341 9.09 -3.86 -8.54
CA LEU A 341 9.01 -3.07 -9.77
C LEU A 341 8.70 -1.59 -9.51
N LEU A 342 8.21 -1.26 -8.30
CA LEU A 342 7.97 0.12 -7.87
C LEU A 342 9.27 0.79 -7.40
N TYR A 343 10.23 0.01 -6.88
CA TYR A 343 11.45 0.53 -6.24
C TYR A 343 12.75 0.09 -6.95
N GLY A 344 13.47 1.08 -7.50
CA GLY A 344 14.76 0.91 -8.18
C GLY A 344 14.68 0.20 -9.53
N SER A 345 15.74 0.31 -10.35
CA SER A 345 15.85 -0.54 -11.54
C SER A 345 16.22 -1.96 -11.12
N LEU A 346 15.35 -2.93 -11.42
CA LEU A 346 15.57 -4.32 -11.07
C LEU A 346 16.59 -4.91 -12.06
N LYS A 347 17.75 -5.29 -11.54
CA LYS A 347 18.81 -5.96 -12.32
C LYS A 347 18.83 -7.44 -12.00
N LYS A 348 18.65 -8.29 -13.02
CA LYS A 348 18.73 -9.74 -12.89
C LYS A 348 19.55 -10.34 -14.01
N ARG A 349 20.32 -11.37 -13.68
CA ARG A 349 21.09 -12.15 -14.64
C ARG A 349 20.17 -13.16 -15.32
N PHE A 350 20.20 -13.23 -16.65
CA PHE A 350 19.54 -14.32 -17.37
C PHE A 350 20.36 -15.60 -17.29
N THR A 351 19.65 -16.70 -17.11
CA THR A 351 20.19 -18.08 -17.10
C THR A 351 19.74 -18.85 -18.34
N LYS A 352 18.54 -18.55 -18.84
CA LYS A 352 17.96 -19.07 -20.07
C LYS A 352 17.39 -17.90 -20.86
N TRP A 353 17.60 -17.85 -22.17
CA TRP A 353 16.96 -16.84 -23.00
C TRP A 353 15.46 -17.15 -23.10
N PRO A 354 14.58 -16.17 -22.90
CA PRO A 354 13.14 -16.43 -22.87
C PRO A 354 12.62 -16.87 -24.24
N ASP A 355 11.91 -18.00 -24.26
CA ASP A 355 11.30 -18.56 -25.49
C ASP A 355 10.04 -17.76 -25.91
N THR A 356 9.49 -16.95 -25.01
CA THR A 356 8.33 -16.07 -25.24
C THR A 356 8.76 -14.62 -25.37
N THR A 357 8.06 -13.84 -26.20
CA THR A 357 8.29 -12.40 -26.32
C THR A 357 7.98 -11.63 -25.03
N ARG A 358 7.13 -12.19 -24.14
CA ARG A 358 6.76 -11.60 -22.84
C ARG A 358 7.81 -11.89 -21.78
N LEU A 359 8.29 -10.84 -21.12
CA LEU A 359 9.34 -10.94 -20.09
C LEU A 359 8.83 -11.13 -18.66
N ILE A 360 7.60 -10.66 -18.37
CA ILE A 360 7.02 -10.65 -17.01
C ILE A 360 5.71 -11.42 -17.01
N LYS A 361 5.49 -12.25 -15.97
CA LYS A 361 4.23 -12.93 -15.69
C LYS A 361 3.77 -12.60 -14.28
N PHE A 362 2.51 -12.19 -14.10
CA PHE A 362 1.92 -11.93 -12.77
C PHE A 362 1.15 -13.16 -12.25
N GLU A 363 1.07 -13.28 -10.92
CA GLU A 363 0.35 -14.36 -10.23
C GLU A 363 -1.16 -14.23 -10.40
N GLN A 364 -1.67 -13.00 -10.32
CA GLN A 364 -3.05 -12.68 -10.65
C GLN A 364 -3.10 -12.07 -12.04
N GLN A 365 -3.90 -12.66 -12.92
CA GLN A 365 -4.16 -12.11 -14.24
C GLN A 365 -5.08 -10.90 -14.11
N HIS A 366 -4.66 -9.76 -14.64
CA HIS A 366 -5.45 -8.54 -14.67
C HIS A 366 -5.34 -7.93 -16.06
N PHE A 367 -6.50 -7.68 -16.70
CA PHE A 367 -6.57 -7.22 -18.09
C PHE A 367 -5.68 -5.99 -18.36
N LEU A 368 -5.70 -4.99 -17.46
CA LEU A 368 -4.87 -3.78 -17.59
C LEU A 368 -3.36 -4.08 -17.53
N LEU A 369 -2.92 -4.98 -16.66
CA LEU A 369 -1.51 -5.36 -16.55
C LEU A 369 -1.08 -6.16 -17.77
N GLU A 370 -1.91 -7.07 -18.25
CA GLU A 370 -1.61 -7.87 -19.44
C GLU A 370 -1.48 -7.00 -20.69
N LYS A 371 -2.38 -6.02 -20.89
CA LYS A 371 -2.29 -5.08 -22.01
C LYS A 371 -1.00 -4.25 -21.96
N LEU A 372 -0.63 -3.72 -20.78
CA LEU A 372 0.59 -2.95 -20.60
C LEU A 372 1.86 -3.78 -20.86
N LEU A 373 1.86 -5.05 -20.43
CA LEU A 373 2.96 -5.98 -20.67
C LEU A 373 3.11 -6.35 -22.15
N GLU A 374 1.99 -6.59 -22.84
CA GLU A 374 1.98 -6.91 -24.28
C GLU A 374 2.54 -5.77 -25.13
N GLU A 375 2.27 -4.52 -24.75
CA GLU A 375 2.74 -3.35 -25.50
C GLU A 375 4.19 -2.94 -25.16
N LYS A 376 4.62 -3.04 -23.89
CA LYS A 376 5.86 -2.38 -23.42
C LYS A 376 6.97 -3.32 -22.91
N PHE A 377 6.64 -4.53 -22.46
CA PHE A 377 7.60 -5.50 -21.88
C PHE A 377 7.88 -6.68 -22.80
N THR A 378 8.10 -6.35 -24.07
CA THR A 378 8.44 -7.31 -25.12
C THR A 378 9.89 -7.16 -25.55
N LEU A 379 10.55 -8.30 -25.80
CA LEU A 379 11.87 -8.29 -26.43
C LEU A 379 11.79 -7.78 -27.86
N THR A 380 12.80 -7.01 -28.27
CA THR A 380 13.01 -6.60 -29.66
C THR A 380 13.15 -7.84 -30.55
N LYS A 381 12.69 -7.75 -31.80
CA LYS A 381 12.83 -8.85 -32.76
C LYS A 381 14.30 -9.06 -33.12
N GLU A 382 14.72 -10.31 -33.22
CA GLU A 382 16.04 -10.74 -33.70
C GLU A 382 16.40 -10.07 -35.05
N PRO A 383 17.68 -9.73 -35.33
CA PRO A 383 18.87 -9.88 -34.50
C PRO A 383 19.02 -8.82 -33.40
N TRP A 384 19.63 -9.18 -32.27
CA TRP A 384 20.02 -8.24 -31.21
C TRP A 384 21.48 -7.81 -31.37
N LEU A 385 21.73 -6.49 -31.37
CA LEU A 385 23.07 -5.92 -31.57
C LEU A 385 23.54 -5.20 -30.32
N PHE A 386 24.75 -5.52 -29.85
CA PHE A 386 25.37 -4.90 -28.68
C PHE A 386 26.72 -4.29 -29.06
N ARG A 387 26.97 -3.01 -28.74
CA ARG A 387 28.28 -2.39 -28.96
C ARG A 387 29.21 -2.64 -27.80
N ILE A 388 30.42 -3.11 -28.08
CA ILE A 388 31.47 -3.29 -27.07
C ILE A 388 32.06 -1.92 -26.72
N ASN A 389 31.94 -1.53 -25.45
CA ASN A 389 32.52 -0.32 -24.89
C ASN A 389 33.92 -0.59 -24.33
N ALA A 390 34.71 0.46 -24.13
CA ALA A 390 36.08 0.35 -23.63
C ALA A 390 36.19 -0.14 -22.17
N ASP A 391 35.07 -0.10 -21.43
CA ASP A 391 34.95 -0.50 -20.02
C ASP A 391 34.63 -2.00 -19.82
N GLY A 392 34.60 -2.80 -20.90
CA GLY A 392 34.26 -4.22 -20.82
C GLY A 392 32.75 -4.48 -20.68
N THR A 393 31.90 -3.48 -20.91
CA THR A 393 30.45 -3.65 -21.04
C THR A 393 30.03 -3.62 -22.51
N ALA A 394 28.92 -4.27 -22.85
CA ALA A 394 28.28 -4.07 -24.15
C ALA A 394 26.82 -3.62 -23.98
N SER A 395 26.46 -2.54 -24.67
CA SER A 395 25.14 -1.91 -24.62
C SER A 395 24.32 -2.22 -25.87
N GLU A 396 23.05 -2.56 -25.71
CA GLU A 396 22.13 -2.81 -26.82
C GLU A 396 21.97 -1.57 -27.72
N ILE A 397 21.94 -1.79 -29.04
CA ILE A 397 21.61 -0.79 -30.06
C ILE A 397 20.27 -1.18 -30.69
N GLU A 398 19.19 -0.53 -30.25
CA GLU A 398 17.84 -0.82 -30.75
C GLU A 398 17.71 -0.59 -32.27
N GLY A 399 18.40 0.43 -32.81
CA GLY A 399 18.35 0.79 -34.23
C GLY A 399 19.12 -0.14 -35.17
N LYS A 400 19.88 -1.10 -34.64
CA LYS A 400 20.69 -2.07 -35.42
C LYS A 400 21.67 -1.44 -36.40
N PHE A 401 22.23 -0.30 -36.01
CA PHE A 401 23.18 0.44 -36.83
C PHE A 401 24.63 0.04 -36.57
N LEU A 402 25.44 -0.04 -37.63
CA LEU A 402 26.86 -0.37 -37.60
C LEU A 402 27.69 0.85 -38.04
N ARG A 403 28.74 1.19 -37.27
CA ARG A 403 29.72 2.22 -37.65
C ARG A 403 31.07 1.63 -38.03
N PRO A 404 31.73 2.20 -39.06
CA PRO A 404 33.10 1.85 -39.42
C PRO A 404 34.08 1.98 -38.23
N GLY A 405 34.95 0.99 -38.05
CA GLY A 405 36.01 0.98 -37.03
C GLY A 405 35.56 0.64 -35.60
N ARG A 406 34.33 0.16 -35.39
CA ARG A 406 33.79 -0.24 -34.09
C ARG A 406 33.59 -1.77 -34.00
N LYS A 407 33.41 -2.25 -32.76
CA LYS A 407 33.21 -3.66 -32.44
C LYS A 407 31.83 -3.90 -31.84
N TYR A 408 31.16 -4.93 -32.29
CA TYR A 408 29.81 -5.29 -31.86
C TYR A 408 29.69 -6.78 -31.56
N ILE A 409 28.66 -7.18 -30.83
CA ILE A 409 28.23 -8.55 -30.60
C ILE A 409 26.82 -8.68 -31.12
N ALA A 410 26.60 -9.57 -32.08
CA ALA A 410 25.27 -9.93 -32.55
C ALA A 410 24.84 -11.23 -31.86
N ILE A 411 23.63 -11.23 -31.30
CA ILE A 411 23.01 -12.40 -30.67
C ILE A 411 21.85 -12.88 -31.53
N TYR A 412 21.82 -14.19 -31.75
CA TYR A 412 20.77 -14.94 -32.47
C TYR A 412 20.20 -16.03 -31.56
N ASN A 413 18.95 -16.41 -31.81
CA ASN A 413 18.32 -17.54 -31.12
C ASN A 413 18.89 -18.85 -31.70
N ASP A 414 19.18 -19.85 -30.85
CA ASP A 414 19.79 -21.12 -31.28
C ASP A 414 18.93 -21.90 -32.31
N GLN A 415 17.64 -21.58 -32.43
CA GLN A 415 16.75 -22.15 -33.43
C GLN A 415 17.00 -21.63 -34.86
N ASN A 416 17.59 -20.43 -34.99
CA ASN A 416 17.92 -19.80 -36.26
C ASN A 416 19.43 -19.96 -36.50
N GLN A 417 19.83 -20.63 -37.58
CA GLN A 417 21.24 -20.74 -37.94
C GLN A 417 21.84 -19.33 -38.13
N ILE A 418 22.95 -19.07 -37.46
CA ILE A 418 23.69 -17.81 -37.61
C ILE A 418 24.15 -17.70 -39.08
N PRO A 419 23.95 -16.55 -39.74
CA PRO A 419 24.44 -16.34 -41.09
C PRO A 419 25.96 -16.57 -41.18
N ALA A 420 26.40 -17.34 -42.18
CA ALA A 420 27.79 -17.80 -42.30
C ALA A 420 28.79 -16.64 -42.49
N GLU A 421 28.31 -15.46 -42.86
CA GLU A 421 29.12 -14.26 -43.11
C GLU A 421 29.68 -13.63 -41.81
N LEU A 422 29.19 -14.00 -40.62
CA LEU A 422 29.66 -13.46 -39.33
C LEU A 422 30.73 -14.36 -38.68
N GLN A 423 32.00 -13.97 -38.80
CA GLN A 423 33.13 -14.73 -38.24
C GLN A 423 33.45 -14.32 -36.78
N HIS A 424 33.93 -15.29 -35.98
CA HIS A 424 34.28 -15.24 -34.54
C HIS A 424 33.14 -15.51 -33.55
N GLU A 425 33.12 -16.72 -33.00
CA GLU A 425 32.17 -17.17 -31.97
C GLU A 425 32.54 -16.63 -30.58
N VAL A 426 31.52 -16.21 -29.83
CA VAL A 426 31.63 -15.66 -28.48
C VAL A 426 30.77 -16.49 -27.53
N SER A 427 31.35 -16.85 -26.38
CA SER A 427 30.61 -17.61 -25.36
C SER A 427 29.77 -16.67 -24.49
N ILE A 428 28.49 -16.99 -24.34
CA ILE A 428 27.57 -16.28 -23.43
C ILE A 428 27.05 -17.26 -22.38
N ASP A 429 27.06 -16.83 -21.11
CA ASP A 429 26.47 -17.58 -19.98
C ASP A 429 24.93 -17.47 -19.98
N CYS A 430 24.29 -17.96 -21.03
CA CYS A 430 22.85 -18.05 -21.15
C CYS A 430 22.51 -19.17 -22.14
N SER A 431 21.53 -20.02 -21.80
CA SER A 431 21.06 -21.08 -22.70
C SER A 431 20.08 -20.55 -23.77
N ASN A 432 19.99 -21.24 -24.92
CA ASN A 432 19.13 -20.91 -26.08
C ASN A 432 19.59 -19.71 -26.94
N ILE A 433 20.85 -19.30 -26.86
CA ILE A 433 21.39 -18.24 -27.71
C ILE A 433 22.80 -18.51 -28.18
N SER A 434 23.08 -18.01 -29.38
CA SER A 434 24.39 -17.99 -29.98
C SER A 434 24.82 -16.56 -30.28
N ALA A 435 26.13 -16.27 -30.14
CA ALA A 435 26.67 -14.93 -30.33
C ALA A 435 27.90 -14.89 -31.22
N ARG A 436 27.97 -13.86 -32.07
CA ARG A 436 29.12 -13.56 -32.94
C ARG A 436 29.64 -12.16 -32.72
N GLU A 437 30.96 -12.00 -32.74
CA GLU A 437 31.60 -10.68 -32.74
C GLU A 437 31.64 -10.13 -34.16
N ILE A 438 31.24 -8.87 -34.35
CA ILE A 438 31.30 -8.14 -35.62
C ILE A 438 32.37 -7.05 -35.51
N LEU A 439 33.39 -7.16 -36.35
CA LEU A 439 34.44 -6.15 -36.50
C LEU A 439 34.16 -5.35 -37.77
N VAL A 440 33.66 -4.13 -37.64
CA VAL A 440 33.37 -3.28 -38.80
C VAL A 440 34.66 -2.59 -39.25
N PRO A 441 35.13 -2.78 -40.49
CA PRO A 441 36.33 -2.11 -40.99
C PRO A 441 36.16 -0.58 -41.01
N LYS A 442 37.28 0.16 -40.99
CA LYS A 442 37.26 1.64 -41.04
C LYS A 442 36.76 2.20 -42.38
N VAL A 443 36.86 1.41 -43.45
CA VAL A 443 36.33 1.71 -44.78
C VAL A 443 35.45 0.53 -45.18
N VAL A 444 34.17 0.79 -45.44
CA VAL A 444 33.18 -0.22 -45.82
C VAL A 444 32.93 -0.10 -47.31
N SER A 445 33.13 -1.17 -48.07
CA SER A 445 32.79 -1.23 -49.50
C SER A 445 31.29 -1.40 -49.69
N ASP A 446 30.77 -1.02 -50.86
CA ASP A 446 29.34 -1.14 -51.17
C ASP A 446 28.85 -2.59 -51.12
N ASP A 447 29.71 -3.57 -51.45
CA ASP A 447 29.42 -5.01 -51.32
C ASP A 447 29.24 -5.47 -49.86
N LEU A 448 30.07 -4.94 -48.94
CA LEU A 448 29.95 -5.22 -47.50
C LEU A 448 28.74 -4.54 -46.89
N GLU A 449 28.39 -3.34 -47.37
CA GLU A 449 27.18 -2.63 -46.97
C GLU A 449 25.92 -3.41 -47.39
N ALA A 450 25.89 -3.93 -48.61
CA ALA A 450 24.82 -4.82 -49.08
C ALA A 450 24.72 -6.11 -48.25
N THR A 451 25.87 -6.66 -47.84
CA THR A 451 25.93 -7.85 -46.97
C THR A 451 25.35 -7.55 -45.58
N TYR A 452 25.78 -6.48 -44.91
CA TYR A 452 25.22 -6.11 -43.60
C TYR A 452 23.72 -5.80 -43.67
N LYS A 453 23.27 -5.17 -44.77
CA LYS A 453 21.85 -4.91 -45.00
C LYS A 453 21.04 -6.20 -45.17
N SER A 454 21.59 -7.20 -45.85
CA SER A 454 20.96 -8.54 -45.96
C SER A 454 20.85 -9.24 -44.60
N LEU A 455 21.74 -8.93 -43.66
CA LEU A 455 21.76 -9.45 -42.29
C LEU A 455 20.86 -8.67 -41.32
N GLY A 456 20.19 -7.61 -41.80
CA GLY A 456 19.28 -6.78 -41.00
C GLY A 456 19.97 -5.64 -40.23
N PHE A 457 21.19 -5.26 -40.63
CA PHE A 457 21.93 -4.12 -40.07
C PHE A 457 22.08 -2.99 -41.09
N GLU A 458 22.00 -1.74 -40.65
CA GLU A 458 22.23 -0.57 -41.50
C GLU A 458 23.57 0.11 -41.18
N VAL A 459 24.34 0.49 -42.20
CA VAL A 459 25.66 1.14 -42.03
C VAL A 459 25.50 2.65 -42.23
N PHE A 460 25.79 3.46 -41.20
CA PHE A 460 25.74 4.92 -41.31
C PHE A 460 27.07 5.50 -41.80
N LYS A 461 27.01 6.40 -42.80
CA LYS A 461 28.14 7.22 -43.24
C LYS A 461 28.07 8.64 -42.64
N THR A 462 29.11 8.96 -41.85
CA THR A 462 29.77 10.27 -41.63
C THR A 462 28.97 11.58 -41.39
N LEU A 463 27.85 11.54 -40.66
CA LEU A 463 27.42 12.69 -39.83
C LEU A 463 27.36 12.22 -38.37
N SER A 464 28.24 12.74 -37.50
CA SER A 464 28.26 12.32 -36.10
C SER A 464 27.57 13.35 -35.22
N ILE A 465 26.54 12.89 -34.51
CA ILE A 465 25.77 13.65 -33.54
C ILE A 465 26.04 13.03 -32.17
N TRP A 466 26.30 13.85 -31.15
CA TRP A 466 26.48 13.39 -29.78
C TRP A 466 25.96 14.41 -28.75
N PRO A 467 25.53 13.97 -27.56
CA PRO A 467 25.19 14.88 -26.47
C PRO A 467 26.41 15.71 -26.03
N ALA A 468 26.22 17.02 -25.89
CA ALA A 468 27.23 17.97 -25.42
C ALA A 468 26.76 18.66 -24.14
N GLY A 469 27.68 18.93 -23.21
CA GLY A 469 27.34 19.54 -21.92
C GLY A 469 26.85 18.52 -20.90
N LEU A 470 25.56 18.55 -20.54
CA LEU A 470 24.97 17.59 -19.60
C LEU A 470 24.92 16.20 -20.23
N TYR A 471 25.48 15.21 -19.52
CA TYR A 471 25.42 13.82 -19.98
C TYR A 471 23.99 13.28 -19.77
N PRO A 472 23.34 12.71 -20.79
CA PRO A 472 22.00 12.16 -20.67
C PRO A 472 21.98 10.96 -19.70
N ARG A 473 20.83 10.67 -19.10
CA ARG A 473 20.67 9.55 -18.15
C ARG A 473 20.83 8.19 -18.81
N GLY A 474 20.56 8.13 -20.11
CA GLY A 474 20.79 7.00 -20.98
C GLY A 474 21.31 7.51 -22.32
N TRP A 475 22.35 6.87 -22.83
CA TRP A 475 22.91 7.12 -24.15
C TRP A 475 23.34 5.80 -24.74
N ASP A 476 22.71 5.38 -25.83
CA ASP A 476 23.18 4.21 -26.60
C ASP A 476 24.50 4.49 -27.33
N GLY A 477 24.86 5.77 -27.43
CA GLY A 477 26.09 6.20 -28.08
C GLY A 477 25.92 6.67 -29.52
N GLU A 478 24.73 6.53 -30.12
CA GLU A 478 24.54 6.77 -31.54
C GLU A 478 23.21 7.45 -31.92
N GLY A 479 22.06 7.10 -31.31
CA GLY A 479 20.77 7.54 -31.81
C GLY A 479 19.62 7.64 -30.80
N THR A 480 19.80 7.21 -29.55
CA THR A 480 18.78 7.33 -28.52
C THR A 480 19.35 7.92 -27.24
N SER A 481 18.80 9.05 -26.77
CA SER A 481 19.19 9.65 -25.49
C SER A 481 18.01 9.93 -24.57
N GLU A 482 18.24 9.71 -23.28
CA GLU A 482 17.25 9.86 -22.21
C GLU A 482 17.53 11.13 -21.40
N TRP A 483 16.52 12.01 -21.31
CA TRP A 483 16.61 13.32 -20.67
C TRP A 483 15.48 13.58 -19.68
N LEU A 484 15.68 14.53 -18.78
CA LEU A 484 14.61 14.98 -17.87
C LEU A 484 13.86 16.19 -18.43
N THR A 485 12.59 16.33 -18.07
CA THR A 485 11.77 17.53 -18.39
C THR A 485 12.34 18.84 -17.83
N THR A 486 13.26 18.75 -16.85
CA THR A 486 13.97 19.89 -16.27
C THR A 486 15.27 20.24 -17.00
N GLU A 487 15.70 19.42 -17.96
CA GLU A 487 16.97 19.55 -18.67
C GLU A 487 16.76 20.20 -20.05
N SER A 488 17.81 20.81 -20.59
CA SER A 488 17.84 21.36 -21.96
C SER A 488 18.90 20.61 -22.76
N PRO A 489 18.49 19.60 -23.56
CA PRO A 489 19.43 18.78 -24.32
C PRO A 489 20.30 19.65 -25.24
N CYS A 490 21.59 19.35 -25.30
CA CYS A 490 22.52 20.02 -26.20
C CYS A 490 23.27 18.96 -27.00
N PHE A 491 23.44 19.19 -28.29
CA PHE A 491 24.06 18.25 -29.22
C PHE A 491 25.21 18.90 -29.98
N GLY A 492 26.33 18.20 -30.08
CA GLY A 492 27.40 18.48 -31.02
C GLY A 492 27.14 17.75 -32.34
N ILE A 493 27.38 18.45 -33.44
CA ILE A 493 27.28 17.93 -34.80
C ILE A 493 28.63 18.18 -35.46
N ILE A 494 29.25 17.12 -36.01
CA ILE A 494 30.46 17.20 -36.82
C ILE A 494 30.22 16.51 -38.16
N HIS A 495 30.78 17.10 -39.20
CA HIS A 495 30.78 16.58 -40.56
C HIS A 495 32.21 16.57 -41.08
N ASP A 496 32.53 15.62 -41.95
CA ASP A 496 33.85 15.43 -42.57
C ASP A 496 33.84 15.70 -44.08
N TYR A 497 32.70 16.13 -44.63
CA TYR A 497 32.53 16.57 -46.02
C TYR A 497 31.97 18.00 -46.09
N ASP A 498 31.94 18.58 -47.29
CA ASP A 498 31.52 19.97 -47.50
C ASP A 498 29.98 20.12 -47.41
N VAL A 499 29.52 20.84 -46.37
CA VAL A 499 28.11 21.05 -46.03
C VAL A 499 27.87 22.55 -45.93
N ASN A 500 26.99 23.09 -46.78
CA ASN A 500 26.66 24.52 -46.77
C ASN A 500 25.60 24.86 -45.72
N GLU A 501 24.62 23.98 -45.54
CA GLU A 501 23.49 24.19 -44.62
C GLU A 501 23.12 22.87 -43.95
N ILE A 502 22.74 22.94 -42.67
CA ILE A 502 22.14 21.83 -41.93
C ILE A 502 20.73 22.24 -41.52
N GLN A 503 19.74 21.46 -41.91
CA GLN A 503 18.36 21.63 -41.48
C GLN A 503 18.10 20.71 -40.29
N VAL A 504 17.76 21.30 -39.14
CA VAL A 504 17.42 20.59 -37.91
C VAL A 504 15.92 20.71 -37.70
N LYS A 505 15.24 19.57 -37.55
CA LYS A 505 13.80 19.48 -37.30
C LYS A 505 13.52 18.75 -36.00
N ILE A 506 12.69 19.33 -35.15
CA ILE A 506 12.14 18.67 -33.96
C ILE A 506 10.64 18.96 -33.86
N ALA A 507 9.83 17.91 -33.78
CA ALA A 507 8.37 18.03 -33.85
C ALA A 507 7.89 18.87 -35.06
N SER A 508 7.22 20.00 -34.83
CA SER A 508 6.75 20.95 -35.84
C SER A 508 7.74 22.08 -36.14
N GLU A 509 8.81 22.23 -35.36
CA GLU A 509 9.78 23.31 -35.52
C GLU A 509 10.94 22.88 -36.42
N THR A 510 11.36 23.77 -37.31
CA THR A 510 12.48 23.52 -38.23
C THR A 510 13.38 24.75 -38.27
N ILE A 511 14.67 24.54 -38.06
CA ILE A 511 15.68 25.59 -38.06
C ILE A 511 16.79 25.19 -39.04
N THR A 512 17.24 26.12 -39.87
CA THR A 512 18.41 25.94 -40.72
C THR A 512 19.60 26.64 -40.08
N ILE A 513 20.71 25.92 -39.92
CA ILE A 513 21.97 26.45 -39.38
C ILE A 513 23.07 26.34 -40.44
N GLN A 514 23.98 27.31 -40.45
CA GLN A 514 25.22 27.17 -41.21
C GLN A 514 26.27 26.50 -40.33
N PRO A 515 26.75 25.29 -40.69
CA PRO A 515 27.76 24.61 -39.90
C PRO A 515 29.12 25.29 -40.03
N LYS A 516 30.02 24.98 -39.09
CA LYS A 516 31.42 25.39 -39.17
C LYS A 516 32.17 24.63 -40.30
N ARG A 517 33.48 24.84 -40.41
CA ARG A 517 34.30 24.09 -41.38
C ARG A 517 34.25 22.59 -41.09
N ALA A 518 34.41 21.77 -42.13
CA ALA A 518 34.52 20.32 -41.98
C ALA A 518 35.59 19.97 -40.93
N GLY A 519 35.24 19.08 -40.00
CA GLY A 519 36.05 18.72 -38.83
C GLY A 519 35.86 19.61 -37.59
N GLU A 520 35.13 20.73 -37.67
CA GLU A 520 34.77 21.54 -36.51
C GLU A 520 33.34 21.23 -36.02
N ALA A 521 33.19 21.08 -34.71
CA ALA A 521 31.89 20.80 -34.10
C ALA A 521 30.99 22.06 -34.05
N THR A 522 29.75 21.89 -34.49
CA THR A 522 28.65 22.86 -34.33
C THR A 522 27.74 22.39 -33.22
N PHE A 523 27.36 23.27 -32.28
CA PHE A 523 26.52 22.90 -31.14
C PHE A 523 25.12 23.50 -31.24
N ILE A 524 24.12 22.69 -30.94
CA ILE A 524 22.71 23.11 -30.87
C ILE A 524 22.16 22.83 -29.47
N LYS A 525 21.35 23.74 -28.93
CA LYS A 525 20.66 23.57 -27.65
C LYS A 525 19.15 23.58 -27.88
N ILE A 526 18.48 22.57 -27.35
CA ILE A 526 17.05 22.38 -27.43
C ILE A 526 16.41 22.88 -26.13
N ALA A 527 15.30 23.59 -26.23
CA ALA A 527 14.51 23.99 -25.06
C ALA A 527 13.98 22.76 -24.31
N PRO A 528 13.62 22.89 -23.01
CA PRO A 528 13.02 21.79 -22.27
C PRO A 528 11.79 21.22 -22.99
N LEU A 529 11.81 19.91 -23.24
CA LEU A 529 10.75 19.20 -23.97
C LEU A 529 9.71 18.62 -22.99
N PRO A 530 8.44 18.49 -23.40
CA PRO A 530 7.44 17.80 -22.59
C PRO A 530 7.76 16.29 -22.49
N PRO A 531 7.23 15.59 -21.48
CA PRO A 531 7.46 14.16 -21.34
C PRO A 531 6.91 13.38 -22.55
N GLY A 532 7.64 12.37 -23.00
CA GLY A 532 7.32 11.55 -24.18
C GLY A 532 8.51 11.33 -25.10
N GLN A 533 8.24 10.70 -26.25
CA GLN A 533 9.25 10.45 -27.29
C GLN A 533 9.25 11.59 -28.30
N HIS A 534 10.44 12.12 -28.59
CA HIS A 534 10.65 13.15 -29.60
C HIS A 534 11.70 12.68 -30.62
N PHE A 535 11.56 13.13 -31.86
CA PHE A 535 12.51 12.81 -32.92
C PHE A 535 13.20 14.08 -33.41
N LEU A 536 14.52 14.08 -33.34
CA LEU A 536 15.41 15.10 -33.88
C LEU A 536 15.92 14.60 -35.24
N SER A 537 15.47 15.24 -36.31
CA SER A 537 15.93 14.98 -37.68
C SER A 537 16.94 16.04 -38.09
N ILE A 538 18.08 15.62 -38.64
CA ILE A 538 19.17 16.47 -39.09
C ILE A 538 19.45 16.13 -40.56
N LYS A 539 19.14 17.07 -41.45
CA LYS A 539 19.36 16.96 -42.90
C LYS A 539 20.46 17.92 -43.35
N PRO A 540 21.67 17.42 -43.63
CA PRO A 540 22.68 18.21 -44.31
C PRO A 540 22.28 18.46 -45.78
N LYS A 541 22.43 19.70 -46.26
CA LYS A 541 22.28 20.06 -47.69
C LYS A 541 23.67 20.27 -48.28
N SER A 542 24.04 19.41 -49.22
CA SER A 542 25.25 19.54 -50.05
C SER A 542 24.88 19.66 -51.53
N ARG A 543 25.74 20.30 -52.33
CA ARG A 543 25.54 20.47 -53.79
C ARG A 543 25.89 19.23 -54.61
N ILE A 544 26.63 18.27 -54.04
CA ILE A 544 27.33 17.21 -54.79
C ILE A 544 26.81 15.80 -54.44
N VAL A 545 26.22 15.59 -53.26
CA VAL A 545 25.81 14.25 -52.79
C VAL A 545 24.43 14.31 -52.12
N SER A 546 23.58 13.32 -52.39
CA SER A 546 22.35 13.04 -51.64
C SER A 546 22.73 12.65 -50.21
N ALA A 547 22.81 13.64 -49.32
CA ALA A 547 23.29 13.43 -47.97
C ALA A 547 22.25 12.71 -47.10
N SER A 548 22.70 11.74 -46.29
CA SER A 548 21.85 10.92 -45.43
C SER A 548 21.23 11.75 -44.29
N GLU A 549 19.94 11.55 -44.03
CA GLU A 549 19.22 12.12 -42.89
C GLU A 549 19.68 11.44 -41.59
N GLY A 550 20.18 12.22 -40.63
CA GLY A 550 20.45 11.74 -39.28
C GLY A 550 19.19 11.85 -38.42
N LEU A 551 18.68 10.74 -37.92
CA LEU A 551 17.51 10.72 -37.04
C LEU A 551 17.91 10.27 -35.64
N HIS A 552 17.59 11.08 -34.64
CA HIS A 552 17.95 10.88 -33.24
C HIS A 552 16.69 10.91 -32.38
N ARG A 553 16.44 9.85 -31.60
CA ARG A 553 15.30 9.75 -30.68
C ARG A 553 15.66 10.30 -29.30
N LEU A 554 14.80 11.16 -28.77
CA LEU A 554 14.91 11.81 -27.48
C LEU A 554 13.78 11.27 -26.58
N ASP A 555 14.17 10.52 -25.56
CA ASP A 555 13.26 9.93 -24.59
C ASP A 555 13.22 10.85 -23.36
N VAL A 556 12.16 11.66 -23.21
CA VAL A 556 12.06 12.68 -22.15
C VAL A 556 11.10 12.21 -21.07
N ARG A 557 11.57 12.18 -19.81
CA ARG A 557 10.74 11.77 -18.66
C ARG A 557 10.82 12.73 -17.49
N GLU A 558 9.91 12.56 -16.54
CA GLU A 558 9.97 13.29 -15.27
C GLU A 558 11.12 12.80 -14.37
N PRO A 559 11.66 13.68 -13.50
CA PRO A 559 12.65 13.30 -12.50
C PRO A 559 12.09 12.27 -11.51
N VAL A 560 12.88 11.24 -11.17
CA VAL A 560 12.51 10.31 -10.08
C VAL A 560 12.76 11.00 -8.74
N ILE A 561 11.75 10.98 -7.87
CA ILE A 561 11.83 11.61 -6.56
C ILE A 561 12.57 10.69 -5.60
N TRP A 562 13.51 11.27 -4.85
CA TRP A 562 14.14 10.58 -3.72
C TRP A 562 13.13 10.45 -2.58
N THR A 563 12.77 9.23 -2.22
CA THR A 563 11.93 8.93 -1.05
C THR A 563 12.82 8.56 0.16
N PRO A 564 12.45 8.93 1.40
CA PRO A 564 13.15 8.46 2.58
C PRO A 564 13.22 6.92 2.59
N GLY A 565 14.44 6.36 2.57
CA GLY A 565 14.66 4.91 2.49
C GLY A 565 14.81 4.32 1.07
N SER A 566 14.67 5.12 0.00
CA SER A 566 15.10 4.72 -1.34
C SER A 566 16.53 5.19 -1.60
N ILE A 567 17.47 4.25 -1.66
CA ILE A 567 18.82 4.51 -2.13
C ILE A 567 18.79 4.39 -3.65
N LEU A 568 19.31 5.39 -4.37
CA LEU A 568 19.51 5.33 -5.83
C LEU A 568 20.47 4.20 -6.26
N TYR A 569 21.08 3.49 -5.31
CA TYR A 569 21.94 2.33 -5.53
C TYR A 569 21.50 1.16 -4.63
N ASN A 570 21.10 0.06 -5.29
CA ASN A 570 20.52 -1.18 -4.71
C ASN A 570 21.52 -2.00 -3.89
N GLY A 571 22.08 -1.45 -2.82
CA GLY A 571 22.88 -2.22 -1.87
C GLY A 571 22.02 -3.05 -0.93
N LEU A 572 20.92 -2.49 -0.42
CA LEU A 572 19.99 -3.14 0.51
C LEU A 572 18.55 -2.93 0.04
N THR A 573 17.79 -4.01 -0.14
CA THR A 573 16.36 -3.99 -0.45
C THR A 573 15.61 -4.79 0.61
N ALA A 574 14.84 -4.11 1.47
CA ALA A 574 13.91 -4.75 2.41
C ALA A 574 12.48 -4.61 1.86
N ILE A 575 11.63 -5.65 1.88
CA ILE A 575 10.26 -5.61 1.32
C ILE A 575 9.31 -6.36 2.25
N LEU A 576 8.07 -5.88 2.41
CA LEU A 576 7.01 -6.60 3.12
C LEU A 576 6.19 -7.45 2.12
N ASP A 577 5.96 -8.73 2.42
CA ASP A 577 5.23 -9.67 1.55
C ASP A 577 4.19 -10.50 2.34
N PRO A 578 2.88 -10.28 2.13
CA PRO A 578 2.25 -9.24 1.31
C PRO A 578 2.60 -7.81 1.80
N ASN A 579 2.48 -6.80 0.96
CA ASN A 579 2.73 -5.41 1.35
C ASN A 579 1.58 -4.86 2.22
N ASP A 580 1.54 -5.34 3.46
CA ASP A 580 0.57 -4.93 4.49
C ASP A 580 1.31 -4.20 5.61
N ASP A 581 1.08 -2.88 5.66
CA ASP A 581 1.60 -1.96 6.67
C ASP A 581 0.79 -2.01 7.98
N ASN A 582 -0.14 -2.96 8.11
CA ASN A 582 -0.89 -3.15 9.33
C ASN A 582 0.01 -3.70 10.45
N PHE A 583 0.05 -2.98 11.57
CA PHE A 583 0.77 -3.35 12.77
C PHE A 583 0.47 -4.79 13.21
N ASP A 584 -0.81 -5.14 13.34
CA ASP A 584 -1.21 -6.45 13.83
C ASP A 584 -0.92 -7.54 12.80
N SER A 585 -1.09 -7.30 11.49
CA SER A 585 -0.73 -8.28 10.45
C SER A 585 0.76 -8.60 10.47
N PHE A 586 1.62 -7.60 10.66
CA PHE A 586 3.06 -7.81 10.72
C PHE A 586 3.47 -8.62 11.95
N PHE A 587 2.98 -8.28 13.15
CA PHE A 587 3.42 -8.97 14.37
C PHE A 587 2.80 -10.37 14.52
N HIS A 588 1.54 -10.58 14.10
CA HIS A 588 0.92 -11.92 14.06
C HIS A 588 1.46 -12.81 12.91
N GLY A 589 2.39 -12.32 12.11
CA GLY A 589 3.07 -13.10 11.08
C GLY A 589 2.25 -13.38 9.81
N LYS A 590 1.25 -12.56 9.52
CA LYS A 590 0.53 -12.57 8.24
C LYS A 590 1.35 -11.93 7.11
N THR A 591 2.28 -11.05 7.47
CA THR A 591 3.21 -10.35 6.57
C THR A 591 4.61 -10.89 6.80
N ASN A 592 5.42 -11.14 5.78
CA ASN A 592 6.85 -11.50 5.91
C ASN A 592 7.76 -10.33 5.52
N LEU A 593 8.98 -10.31 6.04
CA LEU A 593 10.02 -9.33 5.67
C LEU A 593 11.07 -10.01 4.80
N LYS A 594 11.14 -9.67 3.52
CA LYS A 594 12.17 -10.15 2.59
C LYS A 594 13.32 -9.17 2.54
N LEU A 595 14.53 -9.64 2.80
CA LEU A 595 15.75 -8.84 2.74
C LEU A 595 16.67 -9.35 1.62
N ASN A 596 17.04 -8.46 0.71
CA ASN A 596 18.06 -8.69 -0.30
C ASN A 596 19.22 -7.70 -0.07
N ALA A 597 20.40 -8.22 0.25
CA ALA A 597 21.65 -7.47 0.24
C ALA A 597 22.78 -8.44 -0.21
N PRO A 598 24.02 -7.96 -0.43
CA PRO A 598 25.15 -8.81 -0.73
C PRO A 598 25.29 -9.98 0.26
N LEU A 599 25.77 -11.12 -0.23
CA LEU A 599 26.03 -12.29 0.61
C LEU A 599 27.03 -11.91 1.71
N ASN A 600 26.79 -12.37 2.95
CA ASN A 600 27.55 -12.06 4.16
C ASN A 600 27.42 -10.63 4.74
N SER A 601 26.48 -9.80 4.27
CA SER A 601 26.19 -8.53 4.94
C SER A 601 25.48 -8.72 6.29
N ILE A 602 25.76 -7.80 7.23
CA ILE A 602 25.19 -7.77 8.57
C ILE A 602 24.04 -6.76 8.61
N VAL A 603 22.84 -7.21 8.94
CA VAL A 603 21.65 -6.37 9.02
C VAL A 603 21.18 -6.20 10.46
N SER A 604 20.91 -4.98 10.89
CA SER A 604 20.26 -4.64 12.16
C SER A 604 18.80 -4.24 11.93
N ILE A 605 17.92 -4.73 12.80
CA ILE A 605 16.50 -4.36 12.80
C ILE A 605 16.20 -3.59 14.08
N LYS A 606 15.65 -2.38 13.94
CA LYS A 606 15.18 -1.53 15.05
C LYS A 606 13.68 -1.31 14.92
N ILE A 607 12.94 -1.43 16.02
CA ILE A 607 11.49 -1.20 16.06
C ILE A 607 11.19 -0.19 17.17
N GLU A 608 10.62 0.95 16.79
CA GLU A 608 10.19 2.00 17.73
C GLU A 608 8.66 1.98 17.85
N PHE A 609 8.12 1.83 19.05
CA PHE A 609 6.69 1.88 19.33
C PHE A 609 6.26 3.30 19.69
N PHE A 610 5.11 3.71 19.19
CA PHE A 610 4.54 5.04 19.39
C PHE A 610 3.13 4.97 19.99
N LEU A 611 2.84 5.91 20.89
CA LEU A 611 1.50 6.28 21.33
C LEU A 611 1.33 7.77 21.00
N GLY A 612 0.42 8.12 20.08
CA GLY A 612 0.38 9.46 19.51
C GLY A 612 1.72 9.85 18.84
N THR A 613 2.37 10.90 19.35
CA THR A 613 3.68 11.39 18.85
C THR A 613 4.89 10.84 19.60
N ASP A 614 4.67 10.24 20.78
CA ASP A 614 5.75 9.91 21.70
C ASP A 614 6.23 8.47 21.50
N ILE A 615 7.55 8.28 21.61
CA ILE A 615 8.17 6.95 21.56
C ILE A 615 8.03 6.34 22.95
N ILE A 616 7.19 5.30 23.06
CA ILE A 616 6.97 4.59 24.32
C ILE A 616 8.02 3.49 24.55
N GLU A 617 8.57 2.91 23.48
CA GLU A 617 9.56 1.85 23.58
C GLU A 617 10.41 1.72 22.31
N THR A 618 11.65 1.27 22.44
CA THR A 618 12.53 0.94 21.32
C THR A 618 13.11 -0.46 21.52
N TYR A 619 12.94 -1.31 20.51
CA TYR A 619 13.55 -2.63 20.41
C TYR A 619 14.67 -2.61 19.36
N ASN A 620 15.82 -3.17 19.70
CA ASN A 620 16.91 -3.41 18.76
C ASN A 620 17.18 -4.92 18.70
N SER A 621 17.17 -5.49 17.49
CA SER A 621 17.54 -6.88 17.26
C SER A 621 19.05 -7.06 17.39
N GLN A 622 19.50 -8.29 17.66
CA GLN A 622 20.89 -8.65 17.41
C GLN A 622 21.23 -8.56 15.90
N PRO A 623 22.50 -8.33 15.54
CA PRO A 623 22.91 -8.28 14.13
C PRO A 623 22.65 -9.61 13.42
N ILE A 624 22.06 -9.56 12.23
CA ILE A 624 21.59 -10.72 11.47
C ILE A 624 22.44 -10.89 10.22
N ASN A 625 23.12 -12.02 10.11
CA ASN A 625 23.83 -12.40 8.88
C ASN A 625 22.83 -12.91 7.82
N LEU A 626 23.03 -12.47 6.57
CA LEU A 626 22.34 -13.01 5.39
C LEU A 626 22.88 -14.41 5.02
N PRO A 627 22.03 -15.34 4.52
CA PRO A 627 20.64 -15.15 4.11
C PRO A 627 19.65 -14.99 5.29
N PHE A 628 18.68 -14.09 5.11
CA PHE A 628 17.62 -13.87 6.07
C PHE A 628 16.59 -15.00 5.99
N ASN A 629 16.33 -15.68 7.12
CA ASN A 629 15.35 -16.76 7.21
C ASN A 629 14.13 -16.30 8.03
N ASP A 630 12.94 -16.74 7.63
CA ASP A 630 11.66 -16.42 8.26
C ASP A 630 11.61 -16.86 9.74
N GLU A 631 12.37 -17.89 10.12
CA GLU A 631 12.48 -18.34 11.52
C GLU A 631 13.07 -17.26 12.44
N LYS A 632 14.06 -16.49 11.97
CA LYS A 632 14.66 -15.41 12.78
C LYS A 632 13.66 -14.29 13.02
N LEU A 633 12.82 -13.99 12.03
CA LEU A 633 11.74 -13.00 12.16
C LEU A 633 10.67 -13.46 13.16
N LYS A 634 10.32 -14.75 13.16
CA LYS A 634 9.40 -15.34 14.16
C LYS A 634 9.93 -15.18 15.58
N ILE A 635 11.23 -15.35 15.80
CA ILE A 635 11.86 -15.14 17.12
C ILE A 635 11.73 -13.68 17.54
N ILE A 636 12.07 -12.72 16.66
CA ILE A 636 11.95 -11.29 16.95
C ILE A 636 10.50 -10.91 17.33
N ARG A 637 9.51 -11.40 16.57
CA ARG A 637 8.08 -11.19 16.87
C ARG A 637 7.71 -11.70 18.26
N SER A 638 8.08 -12.95 18.58
CA SER A 638 7.77 -13.55 19.88
C SER A 638 8.41 -12.82 21.07
N GLN A 639 9.57 -12.16 20.86
CA GLN A 639 10.22 -11.35 21.90
C GLN A 639 9.50 -10.02 22.11
N ILE A 640 8.91 -9.47 21.06
CA ILE A 640 8.18 -8.21 21.08
C ILE A 640 6.79 -8.39 21.68
N GLU A 641 6.08 -9.46 21.32
CA GLU A 641 4.76 -9.79 21.87
C GLU A 641 4.77 -9.97 23.40
N LYS A 642 5.94 -10.29 23.97
CA LYS A 642 6.14 -10.42 25.43
C LYS A 642 6.30 -9.07 26.15
N ARG A 643 6.39 -7.95 25.45
CA ARG A 643 6.63 -6.62 26.04
C ARG A 643 5.31 -5.94 26.41
N GLU A 644 5.28 -5.28 27.56
CA GLU A 644 4.06 -4.66 28.11
C GLU A 644 3.49 -3.55 27.19
N ASN A 645 4.35 -2.76 26.54
CA ASN A 645 3.92 -1.64 25.72
C ASN A 645 3.46 -2.03 24.30
N TYR A 646 3.62 -3.30 23.89
CA TYR A 646 3.14 -3.81 22.61
C TYR A 646 1.61 -3.69 22.48
N GLY A 647 0.88 -3.94 23.58
CA GLY A 647 -0.58 -3.84 23.61
C GLY A 647 -1.09 -2.41 23.44
N ILE A 648 -0.33 -1.42 23.92
CA ILE A 648 -0.73 0.00 23.97
C ILE A 648 -0.31 0.75 22.70
N ALA A 649 0.73 0.29 22.00
CA ALA A 649 1.24 0.94 20.80
C ALA A 649 0.19 1.09 19.69
N GLU A 650 0.08 2.30 19.13
CA GLU A 650 -0.80 2.61 18.00
C GLU A 650 -0.05 2.50 16.66
N LYS A 651 1.26 2.72 16.70
CA LYS A 651 2.14 2.74 15.55
C LYS A 651 3.50 2.15 15.91
N ALA A 652 4.12 1.47 14.96
CA ALA A 652 5.51 1.05 15.04
C ALA A 652 6.30 1.57 13.84
N ARG A 653 7.52 2.05 14.07
CA ARG A 653 8.50 2.31 13.01
C ARG A 653 9.50 1.15 12.98
N LEU A 654 9.46 0.36 11.92
CA LEU A 654 10.41 -0.70 11.64
C LEU A 654 11.53 -0.14 10.77
N THR A 655 12.74 -0.08 11.31
CA THR A 655 13.96 0.33 10.61
C THR A 655 14.83 -0.89 10.35
N VAL A 656 15.22 -1.08 9.09
CA VAL A 656 16.20 -2.09 8.66
C VAL A 656 17.43 -1.35 8.19
N SER A 657 18.57 -1.58 8.83
CA SER A 657 19.85 -0.94 8.50
C SER A 657 20.95 -1.96 8.26
N CYS A 658 21.79 -1.71 7.26
CA CYS A 658 22.96 -2.51 6.94
C CYS A 658 24.17 -1.58 6.81
N GLU A 659 24.78 -1.22 7.94
CA GLU A 659 25.97 -0.37 8.07
C GLU A 659 26.07 0.70 6.96
N ASP A 660 27.06 0.61 6.07
CA ASP A 660 27.36 1.57 5.00
C ASP A 660 26.54 1.36 3.72
N ILE A 661 25.81 0.25 3.62
CA ILE A 661 25.03 -0.15 2.44
C ILE A 661 23.68 0.58 2.43
N GLY A 662 23.16 0.92 3.61
CA GLY A 662 22.07 1.87 3.81
C GLY A 662 20.94 1.39 4.72
N LYS A 663 19.84 2.16 4.74
CA LYS A 663 18.74 2.01 5.70
C LYS A 663 17.38 2.16 5.02
N ARG A 664 16.43 1.29 5.39
CA ARG A 664 15.02 1.35 4.99
C ARG A 664 14.11 1.41 6.21
N GLU A 665 13.07 2.23 6.14
CA GLU A 665 12.08 2.38 7.21
C GLU A 665 10.68 2.02 6.71
N PHE A 666 9.92 1.32 7.54
CA PHE A 666 8.50 1.02 7.36
C PHE A 666 7.73 1.61 8.54
N ILE A 667 6.62 2.27 8.24
CA ILE A 667 5.69 2.78 9.24
C ILE A 667 4.50 1.83 9.28
N LEU A 668 4.40 1.06 10.36
CA LEU A 668 3.31 0.14 10.63
C LEU A 668 2.27 0.86 11.49
N THR A 669 1.02 0.93 11.03
CA THR A 669 -0.07 1.57 11.77
C THR A 669 -1.10 0.54 12.18
N ARG A 670 -1.63 0.65 13.41
CA ARG A 670 -2.72 -0.20 13.87
C ARG A 670 -4.03 0.38 13.35
N ASN A 671 -4.79 -0.41 12.59
CA ASN A 671 -6.11 0.01 12.12
C ASN A 671 -7.10 0.06 13.30
N VAL A 672 -7.44 1.27 13.70
CA VAL A 672 -8.40 1.53 14.77
C VAL A 672 -9.82 1.35 14.26
N LYS A 673 -10.57 0.37 14.80
CA LYS A 673 -12.01 0.27 14.59
C LYS A 673 -12.75 1.33 15.42
N PRO A 674 -13.83 1.96 14.89
CA PRO A 674 -14.58 3.02 15.59
C PRO A 674 -15.39 2.51 16.79
N PHE A 675 -15.60 1.19 16.89
CA PHE A 675 -16.26 0.53 18.02
C PHE A 675 -15.38 -0.62 18.52
N ARG A 676 -14.79 -0.45 19.71
CA ARG A 676 -13.78 -1.38 20.24
C ARG A 676 -13.61 -1.31 21.75
N TRP A 677 -13.17 -2.42 22.33
CA TRP A 677 -12.68 -2.48 23.70
C TRP A 677 -11.20 -2.07 23.76
N VAL A 678 -10.85 -1.33 24.80
CA VAL A 678 -9.46 -0.96 25.11
C VAL A 678 -9.10 -1.47 26.50
N ASN A 679 -7.95 -2.12 26.59
CA ASN A 679 -7.36 -2.52 27.85
C ASN A 679 -6.51 -1.37 28.41
N LEU A 680 -6.89 -0.85 29.58
CA LEU A 680 -6.20 0.21 30.30
C LEU A 680 -5.45 -0.32 31.53
N SER A 681 -5.32 -1.64 31.65
CA SER A 681 -4.71 -2.29 32.80
C SER A 681 -3.25 -1.87 32.97
N LYS A 682 -2.87 -1.50 34.20
CA LYS A 682 -1.48 -1.18 34.60
C LYS A 682 -1.11 -2.02 35.82
N GLY A 683 -0.12 -2.91 35.66
CA GLY A 683 0.27 -3.85 36.71
C GLY A 683 -0.92 -4.70 37.17
N ASP A 684 -1.23 -4.68 38.47
CA ASP A 684 -2.32 -5.46 39.06
C ASP A 684 -3.71 -4.80 38.95
N ASN A 685 -3.78 -3.54 38.48
CA ASN A 685 -5.06 -2.88 38.25
C ASN A 685 -5.58 -3.26 36.87
N LYS A 686 -6.64 -4.10 36.83
CA LYS A 686 -7.36 -4.43 35.61
C LYS A 686 -8.44 -3.40 35.32
N SER A 687 -8.33 -2.71 34.20
CA SER A 687 -9.35 -1.75 33.78
C SER A 687 -9.59 -1.83 32.28
N ILE A 688 -10.84 -1.66 31.88
CA ILE A 688 -11.26 -1.63 30.48
C ILE A 688 -12.14 -0.43 30.19
N ARG A 689 -12.26 -0.13 28.90
CA ARG A 689 -13.16 0.88 28.38
C ARG A 689 -13.70 0.47 27.02
N LEU A 690 -14.96 0.78 26.74
CA LEU A 690 -15.57 0.62 25.42
C LEU A 690 -15.56 1.97 24.71
N ILE A 691 -14.86 2.04 23.58
CA ILE A 691 -14.90 3.16 22.65
C ILE A 691 -16.06 2.93 21.70
N ASP A 692 -16.94 3.93 21.61
CA ASP A 692 -18.06 3.98 20.67
C ASP A 692 -18.08 5.34 19.97
N GLU A 693 -17.62 5.34 18.71
CA GLU A 693 -17.62 6.47 17.79
C GLU A 693 -18.70 6.36 16.71
N ILE A 694 -19.61 5.37 16.81
CA ILE A 694 -20.64 5.07 15.81
C ILE A 694 -21.98 5.70 16.21
N ASP A 695 -22.57 6.48 15.32
CA ASP A 695 -23.91 7.04 15.48
C ASP A 695 -24.99 6.04 15.07
N SER A 696 -25.55 5.33 16.05
CA SER A 696 -26.78 4.55 15.90
C SER A 696 -27.63 4.72 17.15
N SER A 697 -28.94 4.91 16.96
CA SER A 697 -29.95 4.86 18.02
C SER A 697 -30.23 3.44 18.51
N GLU A 698 -29.67 2.42 17.84
CA GLU A 698 -29.73 1.04 18.33
C GLU A 698 -28.92 0.90 19.63
N GLU A 699 -29.48 0.15 20.56
CA GLU A 699 -28.84 -0.17 21.83
C GLU A 699 -27.56 -0.99 21.60
N LYS A 700 -26.54 -0.71 22.42
CA LYS A 700 -25.28 -1.46 22.41
C LYS A 700 -25.47 -2.73 23.22
N ASP A 701 -25.18 -3.87 22.61
CA ASP A 701 -25.18 -5.14 23.32
C ASP A 701 -23.77 -5.41 23.85
N THR A 702 -23.65 -5.55 25.17
CA THR A 702 -22.39 -5.96 25.80
C THR A 702 -22.58 -7.25 26.57
N PHE A 703 -21.69 -8.20 26.36
CA PHE A 703 -21.71 -9.52 26.98
C PHE A 703 -20.36 -9.82 27.61
N PHE A 704 -20.39 -10.57 28.71
CA PHE A 704 -19.20 -11.18 29.30
C PHE A 704 -19.35 -12.70 29.31
N TYR A 705 -18.30 -13.38 28.87
CA TYR A 705 -18.18 -14.84 28.93
C TYR A 705 -17.04 -15.19 29.88
N ASP A 706 -17.37 -15.85 30.98
CA ASP A 706 -16.37 -16.32 31.94
C ASP A 706 -15.50 -17.41 31.30
N ILE A 707 -14.18 -17.34 31.55
CA ILE A 707 -13.22 -18.32 31.04
C ILE A 707 -13.51 -19.76 31.52
N LEU A 708 -14.13 -19.89 32.70
CA LEU A 708 -14.55 -21.17 33.28
C LEU A 708 -15.92 -21.63 32.77
N LYS A 709 -16.75 -20.71 32.24
CA LYS A 709 -18.08 -20.98 31.67
C LYS A 709 -18.27 -20.25 30.33
N PRO A 710 -17.50 -20.63 29.29
CA PRO A 710 -17.39 -19.83 28.07
C PRO A 710 -18.62 -19.88 27.15
N ASP A 711 -19.58 -20.77 27.40
CA ASP A 711 -20.82 -20.92 26.61
C ASP A 711 -22.02 -20.14 27.17
N THR A 712 -21.86 -19.51 28.34
CA THR A 712 -22.96 -18.82 29.02
C THR A 712 -22.70 -17.32 29.06
N PRO A 713 -23.35 -16.52 28.18
CA PRO A 713 -23.18 -15.08 28.19
C PRO A 713 -23.86 -14.45 29.41
N ILE A 714 -23.15 -13.54 30.08
CA ILE A 714 -23.72 -12.62 31.07
C ILE A 714 -23.94 -11.29 30.36
N SER A 715 -25.18 -10.83 30.26
CA SER A 715 -25.48 -9.52 29.71
C SER A 715 -24.95 -8.42 30.63
N LEU A 716 -24.21 -7.48 30.05
CA LEU A 716 -23.66 -6.30 30.72
C LEU A 716 -24.24 -5.00 30.13
N SER A 717 -25.27 -5.08 29.27
CA SER A 717 -25.83 -3.93 28.55
C SER A 717 -26.31 -2.79 29.46
N GLU A 718 -26.66 -3.07 30.72
CA GLU A 718 -27.05 -2.07 31.72
C GLU A 718 -25.86 -1.28 32.30
N LYS A 719 -24.61 -1.76 32.17
CA LYS A 719 -23.42 -1.10 32.72
C LYS A 719 -22.82 -0.12 31.72
N ASP A 720 -22.49 1.08 32.18
CA ASP A 720 -21.76 2.03 31.34
C ASP A 720 -20.25 1.78 31.34
N PHE A 721 -19.73 1.36 30.18
CA PHE A 721 -18.30 1.19 29.89
C PHE A 721 -17.71 2.38 29.11
N SER A 722 -18.42 3.51 29.00
CA SER A 722 -17.91 4.71 28.31
C SER A 722 -16.72 5.36 29.02
N GLY A 723 -16.57 5.10 30.33
CA GLY A 723 -15.43 5.49 31.15
C GLY A 723 -14.53 4.29 31.48
N THR A 724 -13.47 4.55 32.24
CA THR A 724 -12.59 3.49 32.75
C THR A 724 -13.33 2.68 33.82
N THR A 725 -13.58 1.41 33.56
CA THR A 725 -14.24 0.48 34.50
C THR A 725 -13.21 -0.47 35.09
N ASP A 726 -13.16 -0.59 36.41
CA ASP A 726 -12.34 -1.59 37.11
C ASP A 726 -12.98 -2.98 36.96
N VAL A 727 -12.20 -3.94 36.48
CA VAL A 727 -12.62 -5.31 36.19
C VAL A 727 -11.71 -6.35 36.84
N LYS A 728 -11.13 -6.04 38.01
CA LYS A 728 -10.26 -6.94 38.80
C LYS A 728 -10.76 -8.38 38.98
N ASN A 729 -12.07 -8.58 39.05
CA ASN A 729 -12.69 -9.89 39.32
C ASN A 729 -13.15 -10.61 38.05
N TYR A 730 -12.98 -10.02 36.87
CA TYR A 730 -13.41 -10.62 35.61
C TYR A 730 -12.22 -11.29 34.92
N ASN A 731 -12.39 -12.59 34.64
CA ASN A 731 -11.47 -13.41 33.87
C ASN A 731 -12.27 -14.05 32.74
N GLY A 732 -12.07 -13.62 31.51
CA GLY A 732 -12.89 -14.04 30.38
C GLY A 732 -12.93 -13.05 29.24
N LEU A 733 -13.87 -13.28 28.33
CA LEU A 733 -14.12 -12.49 27.13
C LEU A 733 -15.14 -11.39 27.42
N PHE A 734 -14.76 -10.14 27.17
CA PHE A 734 -15.70 -9.03 27.01
C PHE A 734 -16.02 -8.87 25.53
N TRP A 735 -17.29 -8.97 25.17
CA TRP A 735 -17.78 -8.85 23.81
C TRP A 735 -18.74 -7.68 23.72
N ALA A 736 -18.60 -6.86 22.68
CA ALA A 736 -19.54 -5.78 22.38
C ALA A 736 -19.97 -5.85 20.92
N LYS A 737 -21.25 -5.57 20.67
CA LYS A 737 -21.84 -5.49 19.34
C LYS A 737 -22.72 -4.25 19.20
N LYS A 738 -22.60 -3.56 18.06
CA LYS A 738 -23.47 -2.46 17.63
C LYS A 738 -23.56 -2.47 16.11
N GLN A 739 -24.77 -2.64 15.55
CA GLN A 739 -24.98 -2.85 14.11
C GLN A 739 -24.10 -3.99 13.53
N ASN A 740 -23.28 -3.66 12.53
CA ASN A 740 -22.31 -4.55 11.88
C ASN A 740 -20.92 -4.52 12.55
N TYR A 741 -20.75 -3.75 13.62
CA TYR A 741 -19.48 -3.64 14.31
C TYR A 741 -19.48 -4.51 15.57
N GLU A 742 -18.47 -5.35 15.66
CA GLU A 742 -18.25 -6.24 16.80
C GLU A 742 -16.78 -6.21 17.22
N HIS A 743 -16.56 -6.30 18.53
CA HIS A 743 -15.23 -6.36 19.10
C HIS A 743 -15.21 -7.16 20.39
N GLY A 744 -14.23 -8.05 20.51
CA GLY A 744 -13.98 -8.85 21.69
C GLY A 744 -12.60 -8.57 22.28
N ILE A 745 -12.48 -8.57 23.60
CA ILE A 745 -11.18 -8.54 24.29
C ILE A 745 -11.16 -9.59 25.41
N ILE A 746 -10.05 -10.33 25.52
CA ILE A 746 -9.89 -11.33 26.58
C ILE A 746 -8.98 -10.77 27.67
N LEU A 747 -9.44 -10.88 28.90
CA LEU A 747 -8.66 -10.57 30.10
C LEU A 747 -8.46 -11.83 30.94
N SER A 748 -7.25 -12.03 31.39
CA SER A 748 -6.90 -13.05 32.39
C SER A 748 -6.08 -12.40 33.50
N ASP A 749 -6.01 -13.04 34.67
CA ASP A 749 -5.03 -12.69 35.70
C ASP A 749 -3.61 -12.78 35.14
N SER A 750 -2.80 -11.77 35.49
CA SER A 750 -1.38 -11.67 35.17
C SER A 750 -0.58 -12.66 36.03
N ALA A 751 0.59 -13.06 35.53
CA ALA A 751 1.54 -13.90 36.26
C ALA A 751 1.97 -13.29 37.62
N THR A 752 1.82 -11.98 37.82
CA THR A 752 2.20 -11.27 39.06
C THR A 752 1.39 -11.67 40.28
N ARG A 753 0.12 -12.09 40.12
CA ARG A 753 -0.74 -12.58 41.22
C ARG A 753 -0.50 -14.04 41.57
N ALA A 754 0.10 -14.81 40.68
CA ALA A 754 0.20 -16.25 40.80
C ALA A 754 1.53 -16.66 41.44
N LYS A 755 1.48 -17.09 42.70
CA LYS A 755 2.63 -17.69 43.38
C LYS A 755 3.04 -19.06 42.80
N ASP A 756 2.19 -19.67 41.97
CA ASP A 756 2.34 -21.00 41.36
C ASP A 756 1.93 -21.00 39.89
N LEU A 757 2.38 -21.97 39.08
CA LEU A 757 2.00 -22.14 37.65
C LEU A 757 0.55 -22.63 37.42
N LYS A 758 -0.25 -22.82 38.47
CA LYS A 758 -1.62 -23.37 38.38
C LYS A 758 -2.59 -22.51 37.57
N PHE A 759 -2.36 -21.20 37.46
CA PHE A 759 -3.19 -20.28 36.66
C PHE A 759 -3.18 -20.59 35.16
N LEU A 760 -2.17 -21.31 34.65
CA LEU A 760 -2.12 -21.75 33.25
C LEU A 760 -3.09 -22.92 32.97
N SER A 761 -3.41 -23.70 34.00
CA SER A 761 -4.25 -24.89 33.89
C SER A 761 -5.72 -24.55 34.16
N ILE A 762 -6.38 -23.94 33.18
CA ILE A 762 -7.84 -23.76 33.23
C ILE A 762 -8.57 -25.02 32.76
N SER A 763 -9.72 -25.30 33.38
CA SER A 763 -10.64 -26.38 32.98
C SER A 763 -12.04 -25.80 32.77
N PRO A 764 -12.31 -25.22 31.59
CA PRO A 764 -13.63 -24.67 31.27
C PRO A 764 -14.69 -25.77 31.35
N LYS A 765 -15.81 -25.49 32.03
CA LYS A 765 -16.96 -26.38 32.15
C LYS A 765 -18.14 -25.77 31.40
N LEU A 766 -18.59 -26.50 30.39
CA LEU A 766 -19.72 -26.10 29.57
C LEU A 766 -21.02 -26.53 30.25
N ASN A 767 -22.09 -25.77 30.06
CA ASN A 767 -23.41 -26.16 30.56
C ASN A 767 -23.94 -27.37 29.76
N PRO A 768 -24.55 -28.36 30.43
CA PRO A 768 -25.29 -29.41 29.73
C PRO A 768 -26.57 -28.79 29.16
N SER A 769 -26.58 -28.49 27.87
CA SER A 769 -27.76 -27.92 27.20
C SER A 769 -28.71 -29.04 26.78
N ILE A 770 -30.00 -28.90 27.11
CA ILE A 770 -31.06 -29.82 26.68
C ILE A 770 -31.44 -29.57 25.21
N ASP A 771 -31.33 -28.31 24.74
CA ASP A 771 -31.56 -27.90 23.36
C ASP A 771 -30.29 -27.27 22.75
N PHE A 772 -29.55 -28.02 21.93
CA PHE A 772 -28.35 -27.53 21.25
C PHE A 772 -28.72 -26.77 19.96
N ASP A 773 -28.69 -25.44 20.01
CA ASP A 773 -28.78 -24.59 18.81
C ASP A 773 -27.40 -24.37 18.18
N LEU A 774 -27.19 -25.04 17.04
CA LEU A 774 -25.93 -24.99 16.29
C LEU A 774 -25.55 -23.57 15.86
N LEU A 775 -26.48 -22.74 15.40
CA LEU A 775 -26.16 -21.40 14.89
C LEU A 775 -25.72 -20.48 16.02
N SER A 776 -26.45 -20.49 17.14
CA SER A 776 -26.09 -19.71 18.33
C SER A 776 -24.75 -20.17 18.92
N PHE A 777 -24.49 -21.47 18.94
CA PHE A 777 -23.22 -22.01 19.44
C PHE A 777 -22.03 -21.62 18.55
N LEU A 778 -22.19 -21.65 17.22
CA LEU A 778 -21.16 -21.17 16.29
C LEU A 778 -20.86 -19.68 16.47
N LYS A 779 -21.86 -18.84 16.76
CA LYS A 779 -21.64 -17.41 17.07
C LYS A 779 -20.82 -17.22 18.35
N ILE A 780 -20.99 -18.06 19.36
CA ILE A 780 -20.16 -18.03 20.58
C ILE A 780 -18.71 -18.38 20.22
N ILE A 781 -18.50 -19.44 19.44
CA ILE A 781 -17.16 -19.82 18.97
C ILE A 781 -16.54 -18.67 18.17
N GLN A 782 -17.29 -18.03 17.27
CA GLN A 782 -16.84 -16.87 16.51
C GLN A 782 -16.42 -15.71 17.41
N ALA A 783 -17.20 -15.41 18.46
CA ALA A 783 -16.90 -14.34 19.39
C ALA A 783 -15.56 -14.56 20.13
N TRP A 784 -15.31 -15.78 20.61
CA TRP A 784 -14.03 -16.15 21.21
C TRP A 784 -12.89 -16.13 20.19
N TYR A 785 -13.12 -16.67 19.00
CA TYR A 785 -12.13 -16.75 17.94
C TYR A 785 -11.66 -15.38 17.45
N ASN A 786 -12.57 -14.43 17.31
CA ASN A 786 -12.29 -13.07 16.84
C ASN A 786 -11.79 -12.12 17.94
N ALA A 787 -11.67 -12.59 19.18
CA ALA A 787 -11.33 -11.74 20.30
C ALA A 787 -9.84 -11.36 20.33
N GLN A 788 -9.57 -10.12 20.69
CA GLN A 788 -8.21 -9.62 20.88
C GLN A 788 -7.60 -10.20 22.17
N SER A 789 -6.46 -10.87 22.04
CA SER A 789 -5.67 -11.34 23.17
C SER A 789 -4.79 -10.21 23.71
N THR A 790 -4.83 -9.98 25.03
CA THR A 790 -4.08 -8.90 25.69
C THR A 790 -2.70 -9.31 26.20
N SER A 791 -2.45 -10.62 26.32
CA SER A 791 -1.19 -11.20 26.80
C SER A 791 -1.00 -12.64 26.30
N PHE A 792 0.21 -13.18 26.47
CA PHE A 792 0.50 -14.58 26.17
C PHE A 792 -0.36 -15.57 26.97
N ILE A 793 -0.67 -15.25 28.24
CA ILE A 793 -1.54 -16.09 29.09
C ILE A 793 -2.95 -16.16 28.49
N THR A 794 -3.47 -15.01 28.01
CA THR A 794 -4.79 -14.98 27.37
C THR A 794 -4.83 -15.79 26.07
N GLN A 795 -3.72 -15.89 25.33
CA GLN A 795 -3.64 -16.74 24.14
C GLN A 795 -3.72 -18.23 24.52
N ILE A 796 -2.99 -18.67 25.55
CA ILE A 796 -3.06 -20.05 26.06
C ILE A 796 -4.48 -20.39 26.51
N HIS A 797 -5.10 -19.49 27.27
CA HIS A 797 -6.46 -19.70 27.74
C HIS A 797 -7.48 -19.70 26.60
N LEU A 798 -7.34 -18.81 25.62
CA LEU A 798 -8.18 -18.77 24.42
C LEU A 798 -8.11 -20.10 23.65
N ALA A 799 -6.89 -20.60 23.40
CA ALA A 799 -6.71 -21.89 22.74
C ALA A 799 -7.40 -23.02 23.51
N LYS A 800 -7.31 -23.02 24.84
CA LYS A 800 -7.99 -24.02 25.68
C LYS A 800 -9.51 -23.88 25.62
N VAL A 801 -10.05 -22.66 25.68
CA VAL A 801 -11.49 -22.41 25.56
C VAL A 801 -12.03 -22.85 24.19
N ILE A 802 -11.36 -22.48 23.10
CA ILE A 802 -11.74 -22.92 21.74
C ILE A 802 -11.72 -24.44 21.64
N SER A 803 -10.70 -25.11 22.19
CA SER A 803 -10.64 -26.57 22.18
C SER A 803 -11.83 -27.25 22.85
N VAL A 804 -12.28 -26.69 23.98
CA VAL A 804 -13.42 -27.21 24.73
C VAL A 804 -14.74 -26.93 24.00
N LEU A 805 -14.91 -25.73 23.44
CA LEU A 805 -16.11 -25.38 22.67
C LEU A 805 -16.24 -26.22 21.38
N VAL A 806 -15.15 -26.38 20.63
CA VAL A 806 -15.17 -27.19 19.40
C VAL A 806 -15.32 -28.69 19.73
N GLY A 807 -14.76 -29.16 20.85
CA GLY A 807 -15.04 -30.50 21.36
C GLY A 807 -16.53 -30.74 21.64
N LYS A 808 -17.25 -29.77 22.23
CA LYS A 808 -18.71 -29.84 22.39
C LYS A 808 -19.44 -29.81 21.06
N LEU A 809 -19.02 -28.97 20.11
CA LEU A 809 -19.62 -28.91 18.77
C LEU A 809 -19.63 -30.29 18.09
N TYR A 810 -18.46 -30.95 18.02
CA TYR A 810 -18.36 -32.28 17.42
C TYR A 810 -18.89 -33.38 18.33
N GLY A 811 -18.91 -33.21 19.65
CA GLY A 811 -19.57 -34.13 20.57
C GLY A 811 -21.08 -34.23 20.36
N GLU A 812 -21.74 -33.09 20.12
CA GLU A 812 -23.17 -33.03 19.83
C GLU A 812 -23.52 -33.57 18.43
N LEU A 813 -22.66 -33.35 17.44
CA LEU A 813 -22.91 -33.76 16.06
C LEU A 813 -22.45 -35.19 15.73
N CYS A 814 -21.30 -35.63 16.28
CA CYS A 814 -20.69 -36.92 16.01
C CYS A 814 -20.82 -37.91 17.18
N GLY A 815 -21.27 -37.47 18.36
CA GLY A 815 -21.45 -38.28 19.56
C GLY A 815 -20.32 -38.14 20.59
N ALA A 816 -20.63 -38.47 21.85
CA ALA A 816 -19.71 -38.28 22.98
C ALA A 816 -18.41 -39.11 22.87
N LEU A 817 -18.49 -40.35 22.35
CA LEU A 817 -17.32 -41.21 22.13
C LEU A 817 -16.35 -40.61 21.10
N TRP A 818 -16.89 -40.00 20.03
CA TRP A 818 -16.08 -39.30 19.05
C TRP A 818 -15.28 -38.15 19.69
N ALA A 819 -15.94 -37.31 20.48
CA ALA A 819 -15.30 -36.17 21.14
C ALA A 819 -14.20 -36.58 22.12
N GLN A 820 -14.35 -37.72 22.81
CA GLN A 820 -13.30 -38.28 23.66
C GLN A 820 -12.06 -38.68 22.85
N HIS A 821 -12.25 -39.48 21.79
CA HIS A 821 -11.14 -39.92 20.94
C HIS A 821 -10.48 -38.76 20.17
N GLU A 822 -11.25 -37.75 19.78
CA GLU A 822 -10.70 -36.53 19.15
C GLU A 822 -9.85 -35.73 20.14
N ALA A 823 -10.28 -35.61 21.40
CA ALA A 823 -9.51 -34.94 22.44
C ALA A 823 -8.20 -35.69 22.76
N ASP A 824 -8.25 -37.02 22.82
CA ASP A 824 -7.06 -37.87 23.02
C ASP A 824 -6.08 -37.72 21.85
N PHE A 825 -6.59 -37.65 20.62
CA PHE A 825 -5.78 -37.46 19.40
C PHE A 825 -5.08 -36.09 19.33
N ILE A 826 -5.75 -35.02 19.79
CA ILE A 826 -5.22 -33.64 19.75
C ILE A 826 -4.17 -33.40 20.86
N THR A 827 -4.10 -34.24 21.88
CA THR A 827 -3.19 -34.03 23.02
C THR A 827 -1.71 -34.18 22.58
N PRO A 828 -0.79 -33.28 23.00
CA PRO A 828 0.59 -33.20 22.45
C PRO A 828 1.50 -34.40 22.72
N SER A 829 1.07 -35.35 23.54
CA SER A 829 1.80 -36.60 23.78
C SER A 829 1.69 -37.48 22.54
N ASN A 830 2.78 -37.53 21.76
CA ASN A 830 3.08 -38.43 20.64
C ASN A 830 1.92 -39.28 20.12
N PHE A 831 1.57 -39.06 18.84
CA PHE A 831 0.65 -39.88 18.03
C PHE A 831 0.42 -41.28 18.59
N ASN A 832 -0.68 -41.43 19.31
CA ASN A 832 -1.12 -42.74 19.69
C ASN A 832 -1.82 -43.31 18.45
N ASN A 833 -1.19 -44.26 17.75
CA ASN A 833 -1.85 -45.02 16.68
C ASN A 833 -3.23 -45.50 17.16
N ASP A 834 -3.29 -45.90 18.42
CA ASP A 834 -4.49 -46.33 19.13
C ASP A 834 -5.61 -45.26 19.13
N ALA A 835 -5.30 -43.97 19.28
CA ALA A 835 -6.29 -42.89 19.25
C ALA A 835 -6.82 -42.61 17.84
N TRP A 836 -5.95 -42.77 16.83
CA TRP A 836 -6.33 -42.66 15.41
C TRP A 836 -7.17 -43.86 14.96
N GLU A 837 -6.84 -45.06 15.44
CA GLU A 837 -7.62 -46.29 15.26
C GLU A 837 -8.99 -46.15 15.93
N ALA A 838 -9.04 -45.65 17.16
CA ALA A 838 -10.28 -45.43 17.89
C ALA A 838 -11.21 -44.42 17.19
N LEU A 839 -10.68 -43.31 16.65
CA LEU A 839 -11.45 -42.35 15.84
C LEU A 839 -12.06 -43.01 14.60
N SER A 840 -11.30 -43.86 13.93
CA SER A 840 -11.75 -44.52 12.71
C SER A 840 -12.75 -45.65 12.97
N ASP A 841 -12.72 -46.28 14.14
CA ASP A 841 -13.72 -47.27 14.55
C ASP A 841 -15.11 -46.64 14.80
N GLN A 842 -15.16 -45.33 15.06
CA GLN A 842 -16.43 -44.60 15.18
C GLN A 842 -17.11 -44.31 13.83
N ILE A 843 -16.45 -44.57 12.70
CA ILE A 843 -17.05 -44.45 11.36
C ILE A 843 -17.72 -45.81 11.03
N ILE A 844 -19.07 -45.85 10.99
CA ILE A 844 -19.82 -47.10 10.78
C ILE A 844 -19.53 -47.67 9.38
N ASN A 845 -19.35 -46.81 8.37
CA ASN A 845 -18.90 -47.22 7.04
C ASN A 845 -17.44 -47.73 7.05
N ARG A 846 -17.29 -49.06 7.15
CA ARG A 846 -15.99 -49.75 7.21
C ARG A 846 -15.10 -49.49 5.99
N SER A 847 -15.69 -49.35 4.80
CA SER A 847 -14.94 -49.06 3.58
C SER A 847 -14.26 -47.70 3.66
N MET A 848 -15.01 -46.66 4.08
CA MET A 848 -14.46 -45.32 4.25
C MET A 848 -13.42 -45.26 5.38
N SER A 849 -13.71 -45.91 6.51
CA SER A 849 -12.79 -46.00 7.65
C SER A 849 -11.42 -46.56 7.24
N ASN A 850 -11.40 -47.72 6.55
CA ASN A 850 -10.17 -48.36 6.09
C ASN A 850 -9.40 -47.52 5.06
N VAL A 851 -10.12 -46.86 4.14
CA VAL A 851 -9.52 -46.01 3.11
C VAL A 851 -8.84 -44.78 3.72
N LEU A 852 -9.46 -44.14 4.71
CA LEU A 852 -8.88 -43.00 5.44
C LEU A 852 -7.67 -43.44 6.29
N ARG A 853 -7.77 -44.58 6.98
CA ARG A 853 -6.65 -45.19 7.73
C ARG A 853 -5.43 -45.38 6.85
N TYR A 854 -5.59 -46.07 5.73
CA TYR A 854 -4.48 -46.41 4.84
C TYR A 854 -3.85 -45.17 4.19
N ARG A 855 -4.66 -44.20 3.75
CA ARG A 855 -4.14 -43.01 3.06
C ARG A 855 -3.31 -42.11 3.97
N MET A 856 -3.75 -41.91 5.21
CA MET A 856 -3.06 -40.97 6.12
C MET A 856 -1.77 -41.54 6.70
N ILE A 857 -1.64 -42.87 6.81
CA ILE A 857 -0.40 -43.53 7.24
C ILE A 857 0.67 -43.48 6.13
N ASN A 858 0.27 -43.58 4.86
CA ASN A 858 1.19 -43.73 3.73
C ASN A 858 1.56 -42.42 3.01
N ASN A 859 0.93 -41.30 3.34
CA ASN A 859 1.22 -40.02 2.66
C ASN A 859 2.47 -39.33 3.26
N GLU A 860 3.41 -38.95 2.41
CA GLU A 860 4.61 -38.18 2.78
C GLU A 860 4.30 -36.68 2.89
N LYS A 861 4.85 -36.00 3.91
CA LYS A 861 4.64 -34.57 4.19
C LYS A 861 4.97 -33.62 3.02
N SER A 862 5.82 -34.05 2.08
CA SER A 862 6.37 -33.22 1.00
C SER A 862 5.51 -33.15 -0.29
N LYS A 863 4.41 -33.91 -0.40
CA LYS A 863 3.61 -34.07 -1.63
C LYS A 863 2.16 -33.58 -1.54
N LEU A 864 1.77 -32.88 -0.47
CA LEU A 864 0.37 -32.52 -0.26
C LEU A 864 -0.08 -31.34 -1.15
N ASN A 865 -0.99 -31.65 -2.08
CA ASN A 865 -1.79 -30.66 -2.80
C ASN A 865 -3.23 -30.68 -2.27
N TYR A 866 -3.67 -29.62 -1.59
CA TYR A 866 -4.97 -29.57 -0.93
C TYR A 866 -6.15 -29.76 -1.88
N THR A 867 -6.08 -29.22 -3.10
CA THR A 867 -7.16 -29.30 -4.09
C THR A 867 -7.33 -30.75 -4.57
N GLU A 868 -6.23 -31.46 -4.77
CA GLU A 868 -6.24 -32.88 -5.15
C GLU A 868 -6.73 -33.78 -4.01
N GLU A 869 -6.37 -33.47 -2.76
CA GLU A 869 -6.82 -34.23 -1.58
C GLU A 869 -8.33 -34.08 -1.35
N VAL A 870 -8.89 -32.89 -1.54
CA VAL A 870 -10.35 -32.65 -1.46
C VAL A 870 -11.08 -33.44 -2.55
N GLU A 871 -10.60 -33.38 -3.81
CA GLU A 871 -11.17 -34.18 -4.91
C GLU A 871 -11.08 -35.68 -4.63
N TRP A 872 -9.96 -36.13 -4.06
CA TRP A 872 -9.82 -37.52 -3.68
C TRP A 872 -10.87 -37.93 -2.63
N PHE A 873 -11.08 -37.13 -1.59
CA PHE A 873 -12.06 -37.45 -0.55
C PHE A 873 -13.47 -37.55 -1.13
N VAL A 874 -13.86 -36.61 -2.00
CA VAL A 874 -15.17 -36.64 -2.69
C VAL A 874 -15.33 -37.93 -3.49
N ASN A 875 -14.29 -38.33 -4.23
CA ASN A 875 -14.30 -39.58 -5.01
C ASN A 875 -14.27 -40.82 -4.10
N ALA A 876 -13.60 -40.77 -2.94
CA ALA A 876 -13.59 -41.84 -1.95
C ALA A 876 -14.96 -42.00 -1.28
N ALA A 877 -15.60 -40.90 -0.89
CA ALA A 877 -16.94 -40.90 -0.30
C ALA A 877 -17.98 -41.50 -1.25
N LYS A 878 -17.89 -41.19 -2.56
CA LYS A 878 -18.75 -41.82 -3.58
C LYS A 878 -18.46 -43.32 -3.72
N ARG A 879 -17.19 -43.70 -3.89
CA ARG A 879 -16.79 -45.13 -4.04
C ARG A 879 -17.14 -45.98 -2.83
N CYS A 880 -17.03 -45.43 -1.63
CA CYS A 880 -17.38 -46.12 -0.38
C CYS A 880 -18.88 -46.06 -0.08
N GLN A 881 -19.72 -45.51 -0.98
CA GLN A 881 -21.17 -45.37 -0.79
C GLN A 881 -21.55 -44.57 0.47
N LEU A 882 -20.71 -43.60 0.85
CA LEU A 882 -20.97 -42.70 1.98
C LEU A 882 -21.94 -41.57 1.58
N THR A 883 -21.79 -41.05 0.36
CA THR A 883 -22.76 -40.14 -0.27
C THR A 883 -22.59 -40.14 -1.79
N GLU A 884 -23.70 -40.06 -2.52
CA GLU A 884 -23.72 -39.81 -3.96
C GLU A 884 -23.66 -38.31 -4.29
N LYS A 885 -24.03 -37.45 -3.32
CA LYS A 885 -24.10 -36.00 -3.50
C LYS A 885 -22.73 -35.39 -3.28
N ARG A 886 -22.09 -34.97 -4.38
CA ARG A 886 -20.83 -34.22 -4.35
C ARG A 886 -20.90 -32.96 -3.49
N SER A 887 -22.01 -32.23 -3.53
CA SER A 887 -22.22 -31.02 -2.72
C SER A 887 -22.16 -31.32 -1.22
N LEU A 888 -22.76 -32.40 -0.76
CA LEU A 888 -22.74 -32.79 0.65
C LEU A 888 -21.32 -33.14 1.12
N ALA A 889 -20.55 -33.92 0.35
CA ALA A 889 -19.17 -34.23 0.70
C ALA A 889 -18.29 -32.97 0.83
N LEU A 890 -18.43 -32.02 -0.12
CA LEU A 890 -17.71 -30.76 -0.08
C LEU A 890 -18.15 -29.87 1.10
N SER A 891 -19.45 -29.74 1.35
CA SER A 891 -19.97 -28.98 2.49
C SER A 891 -19.57 -29.59 3.83
N SER A 892 -19.52 -30.92 3.95
CA SER A 892 -19.05 -31.62 5.16
C SER A 892 -17.54 -31.43 5.40
N ILE A 893 -16.70 -31.45 4.36
CA ILE A 893 -15.27 -31.10 4.49
C ILE A 893 -15.12 -29.64 4.91
N LYS A 894 -15.83 -28.73 4.24
CA LYS A 894 -15.79 -27.29 4.55
C LYS A 894 -16.22 -27.02 5.98
N PHE A 895 -17.27 -27.70 6.46
CA PHE A 895 -17.72 -27.58 7.85
C PHE A 895 -16.72 -28.21 8.82
N ALA A 896 -16.10 -29.32 8.45
CA ALA A 896 -15.07 -29.98 9.26
C ALA A 896 -13.78 -29.14 9.40
N SER A 897 -13.45 -28.29 8.43
CA SER A 897 -12.27 -27.42 8.43
C SER A 897 -12.53 -26.00 8.97
N ASP A 898 -13.63 -25.38 8.55
CA ASP A 898 -14.05 -24.03 8.95
C ASP A 898 -15.58 -23.96 9.10
N PRO A 899 -16.12 -24.40 10.25
CA PRO A 899 -17.55 -24.31 10.54
C PRO A 899 -18.04 -22.86 10.70
N LEU A 900 -17.16 -21.88 10.97
CA LEU A 900 -17.54 -20.47 11.08
C LEU A 900 -17.96 -19.88 9.73
N SER A 901 -17.44 -20.42 8.62
CA SER A 901 -17.82 -19.98 7.27
C SER A 901 -19.32 -20.11 6.95
N PHE A 902 -20.04 -20.95 7.70
CA PHE A 902 -21.48 -21.19 7.52
C PHE A 902 -22.39 -20.20 8.25
N ILE A 903 -21.84 -19.32 9.11
CA ILE A 903 -22.65 -18.31 9.84
C ILE A 903 -23.32 -17.32 8.88
N ALA A 904 -22.67 -17.01 7.75
CA ALA A 904 -23.21 -16.12 6.71
C ALA A 904 -24.34 -16.78 5.90
N SER A 905 -24.49 -18.10 5.96
CA SER A 905 -25.47 -18.88 5.18
C SER A 905 -26.27 -19.85 6.07
N PRO A 906 -27.19 -19.33 6.91
CA PRO A 906 -27.94 -20.15 7.87
C PRO A 906 -28.78 -21.27 7.23
N GLU A 907 -29.26 -21.06 6.01
CA GLU A 907 -30.04 -22.07 5.27
C GLU A 907 -29.19 -23.29 4.88
N GLU A 908 -27.97 -23.05 4.39
CA GLU A 908 -27.00 -24.11 4.08
C GLU A 908 -26.60 -24.87 5.35
N LEU A 909 -26.36 -24.15 6.44
CA LEU A 909 -26.04 -24.74 7.75
C LEU A 909 -27.18 -25.65 8.26
N ASN A 910 -28.42 -25.19 8.19
CA ASN A 910 -29.58 -25.96 8.64
C ASN A 910 -29.83 -27.20 7.78
N SER A 911 -29.66 -27.08 6.45
CA SER A 911 -29.74 -28.20 5.51
C SER A 911 -28.66 -29.24 5.80
N LEU A 912 -27.41 -28.79 5.97
CA LEU A 912 -26.27 -29.63 6.31
C LEU A 912 -26.46 -30.32 7.67
N ALA A 913 -26.91 -29.58 8.70
CA ALA A 913 -27.15 -30.11 10.04
C ALA A 913 -28.23 -31.20 10.05
N ARG A 914 -29.31 -31.05 9.25
CA ARG A 914 -30.32 -32.11 9.08
C ARG A 914 -29.72 -33.36 8.46
N GLN A 915 -28.95 -33.21 7.38
CA GLN A 915 -28.32 -34.34 6.68
C GLN A 915 -27.25 -35.05 7.54
N ILE A 916 -26.52 -34.29 8.37
CA ILE A 916 -25.54 -34.85 9.32
C ILE A 916 -26.25 -35.58 10.47
N LYS A 917 -27.40 -35.08 10.95
CA LYS A 917 -28.20 -35.81 11.95
C LYS A 917 -28.73 -37.13 11.41
N GLU A 918 -29.09 -37.19 10.12
CA GLU A 918 -29.53 -38.43 9.46
C GLU A 918 -28.38 -39.42 9.23
N SER A 919 -27.17 -38.91 8.92
CA SER A 919 -25.97 -39.74 8.71
C SER A 919 -24.72 -39.05 9.28
N PRO A 920 -24.40 -39.26 10.58
CA PRO A 920 -23.24 -38.62 11.22
C PRO A 920 -21.89 -39.06 10.64
N ASP A 921 -21.86 -40.22 9.99
CA ASP A 921 -20.66 -40.83 9.43
C ASP A 921 -19.95 -39.97 8.39
N ILE A 922 -20.69 -39.18 7.60
CA ILE A 922 -20.07 -38.28 6.64
C ILE A 922 -19.27 -37.18 7.32
N LEU A 923 -19.79 -36.63 8.42
CA LEU A 923 -19.09 -35.62 9.20
C LEU A 923 -17.90 -36.23 9.94
N ARG A 924 -18.04 -37.41 10.53
CA ARG A 924 -16.94 -38.15 11.17
C ARG A 924 -15.80 -38.42 10.18
N ALA A 925 -16.12 -38.92 8.98
CA ALA A 925 -15.15 -39.17 7.93
C ALA A 925 -14.47 -37.87 7.45
N SER A 926 -15.24 -36.80 7.24
CA SER A 926 -14.70 -35.48 6.87
C SER A 926 -13.80 -34.90 7.97
N ARG A 927 -14.18 -35.01 9.25
CA ARG A 927 -13.40 -34.52 10.39
C ARG A 927 -12.11 -35.31 10.56
N MET A 928 -12.15 -36.64 10.46
CA MET A 928 -10.95 -37.49 10.46
C MET A 928 -10.00 -37.10 9.32
N PHE A 929 -10.53 -36.89 8.12
CA PHE A 929 -9.74 -36.47 6.96
C PHE A 929 -9.02 -35.14 7.21
N VAL A 930 -9.74 -34.12 7.69
CA VAL A 930 -9.17 -32.80 8.00
C VAL A 930 -8.10 -32.91 9.10
N LEU A 931 -8.34 -33.67 10.17
CA LEU A 931 -7.36 -33.90 11.24
C LEU A 931 -6.09 -34.58 10.71
N GLY A 932 -6.24 -35.59 9.85
CA GLY A 932 -5.13 -36.30 9.21
C GLY A 932 -4.27 -35.40 8.31
N VAL A 933 -4.92 -34.62 7.44
CA VAL A 933 -4.23 -33.66 6.55
C VAL A 933 -3.52 -32.57 7.36
N SER A 934 -4.17 -32.01 8.38
CA SER A 934 -3.60 -30.93 9.21
C SER A 934 -2.31 -31.34 9.93
N LYS A 935 -2.18 -32.63 10.29
CA LYS A 935 -0.99 -33.19 10.93
C LYS A 935 0.18 -33.37 9.96
N LEU A 936 -0.10 -33.63 8.69
CA LEU A 936 0.93 -33.81 7.67
C LEU A 936 1.53 -32.45 7.23
N SER A 937 0.78 -31.36 7.36
CA SER A 937 1.22 -29.97 7.14
C SER A 937 1.77 -29.31 8.43
N GLU A 938 3.08 -29.46 8.71
CA GLU A 938 3.81 -28.92 9.89
C GLU A 938 3.35 -29.37 11.31
N PRO A 939 4.24 -29.41 12.33
CA PRO A 939 3.88 -29.87 13.67
C PRO A 939 3.23 -28.75 14.48
N PHE A 940 1.95 -28.93 14.84
CA PHE A 940 1.22 -28.23 15.91
C PHE A 940 1.54 -26.72 16.08
N LYS A 941 0.87 -25.89 15.29
CA LYS A 941 0.64 -24.48 15.65
C LYS A 941 -0.86 -24.17 15.66
N ASP A 942 -1.45 -24.33 16.84
CA ASP A 942 -2.58 -23.58 17.42
C ASP A 942 -3.95 -23.50 16.72
N PHE A 943 -4.18 -24.09 15.54
CA PHE A 943 -5.42 -23.81 14.78
C PHE A 943 -6.08 -25.02 14.07
N ALA A 944 -5.89 -26.26 14.55
CA ALA A 944 -6.59 -27.44 13.99
C ALA A 944 -8.12 -27.48 14.25
N LEU A 945 -8.65 -26.52 14.99
CA LEU A 945 -10.05 -26.50 15.37
C LEU A 945 -10.90 -25.53 14.54
N LEU A 946 -10.30 -24.51 13.91
CA LEU A 946 -10.93 -23.56 12.98
C LEU A 946 -9.84 -22.92 12.12
N SER A 947 -9.69 -23.32 10.85
CA SER A 947 -8.72 -22.73 9.93
C SER A 947 -9.31 -21.52 9.20
N PRO A 948 -8.77 -20.30 9.35
CA PRO A 948 -9.07 -19.21 8.43
C PRO A 948 -8.16 -19.40 7.21
N GLY A 949 -8.65 -20.12 6.20
CA GLY A 949 -8.01 -20.15 4.87
C GLY A 949 -7.58 -21.51 4.32
N GLY A 950 -7.81 -22.62 5.01
CA GLY A 950 -7.41 -23.96 4.56
C GLY A 950 -8.52 -24.75 3.85
N VAL A 951 -9.10 -24.20 2.78
CA VAL A 951 -9.62 -24.82 1.54
C VAL A 951 -10.35 -23.67 0.81
N LYS A 952 -9.60 -22.91 0.01
CA LYS A 952 -10.14 -22.17 -1.13
C LYS A 952 -9.45 -22.68 -2.38
#